data_AF-A0A2V2FIX5-F1
#
_entry.id   AF-A0A2V2FIX5-F1
#
_cell.length_a   1.000
_cell.length_b   1.000
_cell.length_c   1.000
_cell.angle_alpha   90.00
_cell.angle_beta   90.00
_cell.angle_gamma   90.00
#
_symmetry.space_group_name_H-M   'P 1'
#
loop_
_entity.id
_entity.type
_entity.pdbx_description
1 polymer ?
#
loop_
_entity_poly.entity_id
_entity_poly.type
_entity_poly.pdbx_seq_one_letter_code
_entity_poly.pdbx_strand_id
1 'polypeptide(L)'
;MNGRIMEQASYADWIHTLRVETYSPLQSLHLHDCFPMPGALLGQETVYADAHGNFSIAVREKVTLRCGFTLYADEPKYVSLILTSDTVCKVWQEQRVINLFKVCSPVLTVRLKRGENVFFADACVGSDFELSIRQEAAAGAPWLAAAGENNLDRHMPQISLYIPRHCYADGANPTWIVTPNDARLFDARGVYHAQFSDHRTGRRICTLRCRFGELCSLPHQKLPDSGGDFNRADMLISSKDRKGRIHTRAYTLYREDYMDHLPQLLERADSFAGDMRQREERRAAVTTLGMRIRAPETTRYTRLLQAEMLKAILETEDVCTEAEVYAPGTKRVFFHDALDDSMNYYRVTLPQGYDPRQTYPLFVICSTKEYGTFGARFAAENPDNLIVADVSARGVTLGSYIGEAALLHALADLQKRFSIDADRVYIGGYSNGASAALAAAQAYPHLFAGVYALSGRAEYGKMDNLSESAVYLISSEDDTYYDSIRKLCRRQAASEKMHLVLAKCHNHLSLQRVWLDRQLIANLLREKRELYPTHISYCTTRNRHLQAYWIKLHGIRPGTARCRLYADAGKSRIDIRVYGATGLSVEIPPYMERESLEVRINGKKLPCHGFSGGVLHFKHDSHGYRRISAAPLPPDTALGNGLIDVYLDPLCAVIPTEASQTVRQAASVLTRPLSNGKTPQIAVWYKTLSAAQVLTEKLRFGSIILIGREKEPVFDAVHRRCRLLPLRDGFVYDGKFVRTPYCIMQIVQNPWNPEKHVLSVTYNDERLLRRNLFTRSMTLPSYFGGVHPYLNGVALVFDGKRYFGIREYGDPLLEIRAA
;
A
#
# COMPACT_ATOMS: atom_id res chain seq x y z
N MET A 1 -2.15 34.02 -7.88
CA MET A 1 -2.19 34.75 -6.60
C MET A 1 -1.25 34.07 -5.63
N ASN A 2 -0.18 34.75 -5.26
CA ASN A 2 0.93 34.23 -4.47
C ASN A 2 0.48 33.98 -3.02
N GLY A 3 0.53 32.73 -2.56
CA GLY A 3 0.22 32.35 -1.18
C GLY A 3 1.26 32.92 -0.22
N ARG A 4 0.85 33.88 0.61
CA ARG A 4 1.63 34.38 1.74
C ARG A 4 1.90 33.25 2.71
N ILE A 5 3.18 32.94 2.91
CA ILE A 5 3.68 32.23 4.08
C ILE A 5 3.32 33.11 5.29
N MET A 6 2.38 32.68 6.14
CA MET A 6 2.17 33.32 7.42
C MET A 6 3.36 32.96 8.32
N GLU A 7 4.19 33.95 8.65
CA GLU A 7 5.18 33.85 9.73
C GLU A 7 4.45 33.62 11.06
N GLN A 8 4.75 32.49 11.72
CA GLN A 8 4.31 32.20 13.08
C GLN A 8 5.49 32.40 14.05
N ALA A 9 5.18 32.98 15.21
CA ALA A 9 6.09 33.17 16.33
C ALA A 9 6.80 31.86 16.73
N SER A 10 8.04 31.99 17.20
CA SER A 10 8.94 30.87 17.51
C SER A 10 8.33 29.89 18.53
N TYR A 11 8.30 28.61 18.16
CA TYR A 11 7.85 27.47 18.97
C TYR A 11 8.70 27.19 20.25
N ALA A 12 9.62 28.08 20.63
CA ALA A 12 10.84 27.74 21.36
C ALA A 12 10.78 27.83 22.91
N ASP A 13 9.79 28.47 23.53
CA ASP A 13 10.00 29.01 24.90
C ASP A 13 9.56 28.15 26.11
N TRP A 14 9.21 26.86 25.97
CA TRP A 14 8.38 26.20 27.01
C TRP A 14 8.89 24.86 27.54
N ILE A 15 9.47 24.01 26.71
CA ILE A 15 10.15 22.79 27.17
C ILE A 15 11.41 22.60 26.33
N HIS A 16 12.56 22.72 26.98
CA HIS A 16 13.84 22.36 26.39
C HIS A 16 14.25 20.93 26.73
N THR A 17 13.65 20.32 27.76
CA THR A 17 14.09 19.05 28.33
C THR A 17 12.95 18.11 28.72
N LEU A 18 13.16 16.82 28.50
CA LEU A 18 12.30 15.71 28.90
C LEU A 18 13.12 14.80 29.81
N ARG A 19 12.64 14.53 31.04
CA ARG A 19 13.27 13.53 31.91
C ARG A 19 12.79 12.16 31.47
N VAL A 20 13.73 11.30 31.10
CA VAL A 20 13.45 9.94 30.62
C VAL A 20 14.02 8.96 31.62
N GLU A 21 13.16 8.06 32.10
CA GLU A 21 13.53 6.95 32.97
C GLU A 21 13.25 5.65 32.23
N THR A 22 14.24 4.79 32.18
CA THR A 22 14.17 3.46 31.57
C THR A 22 14.09 2.41 32.67
N TYR A 23 13.20 1.45 32.52
CA TYR A 23 12.98 0.40 33.48
C TYR A 23 12.96 -0.97 32.82
N SER A 24 13.22 -2.01 33.61
CA SER A 24 13.03 -3.38 33.15
C SER A 24 11.60 -3.56 32.60
N PRO A 25 11.44 -4.30 31.49
CA PRO A 25 10.15 -4.42 30.82
C PRO A 25 9.12 -5.03 31.78
N LEU A 26 8.04 -4.28 32.07
CA LEU A 26 6.91 -4.80 32.82
C LEU A 26 6.06 -5.69 31.91
N GLN A 27 5.63 -6.85 32.42
CA GLN A 27 4.75 -7.76 31.67
C GLN A 27 3.38 -7.11 31.35
N SER A 28 2.91 -6.15 32.15
CA SER A 28 1.66 -5.44 31.90
C SER A 28 1.70 -3.95 32.26
N LEU A 29 2.15 -3.11 31.33
CA LEU A 29 1.67 -1.72 31.29
C LEU A 29 0.15 -1.65 30.99
N HIS A 30 -0.47 -2.78 30.62
CA HIS A 30 -1.72 -2.77 29.91
C HIS A 30 -2.96 -2.40 30.72
N LEU A 31 -3.02 -2.53 32.05
CA LEU A 31 -4.27 -2.25 32.78
C LEU A 31 -4.09 -2.12 34.29
N HIS A 32 -3.87 -0.89 34.76
CA HIS A 32 -4.21 -0.48 36.12
C HIS A 32 -4.68 0.98 36.03
N ASP A 33 -5.71 1.34 36.80
CA ASP A 33 -6.14 2.74 37.01
C ASP A 33 -5.13 3.51 37.84
N CYS A 34 -4.28 2.78 38.57
CA CYS A 34 -3.22 3.34 39.38
C CYS A 34 -2.01 3.67 38.50
N PHE A 35 -1.37 4.79 38.82
CA PHE A 35 -0.06 5.16 38.33
C PHE A 35 0.90 3.98 38.57
N PRO A 36 1.37 3.27 37.51
CA PRO A 36 2.09 2.02 37.71
C PRO A 36 3.42 2.32 38.39
N MET A 37 3.79 1.48 39.37
CA MET A 37 5.16 1.43 39.85
C MET A 37 6.00 0.76 38.76
N PRO A 38 6.97 1.46 38.16
CA PRO A 38 7.79 0.89 37.11
C PRO A 38 8.68 -0.23 37.68
N GLY A 39 9.25 -1.07 36.80
CA GLY A 39 10.17 -2.15 37.19
C GLY A 39 11.47 -1.65 37.84
N ALA A 40 12.54 -2.44 37.80
CA ALA A 40 13.84 -1.96 38.28
C ALA A 40 14.34 -0.83 37.36
N LEU A 41 14.78 0.30 37.93
CA LEU A 41 15.35 1.43 37.17
C LEU A 41 16.65 0.97 36.51
N LEU A 42 16.71 1.08 35.18
CA LEU A 42 17.88 0.71 34.38
C LEU A 42 18.75 1.94 34.06
N GLY A 43 18.13 3.11 33.94
CA GLY A 43 18.84 4.33 33.59
C GLY A 43 17.92 5.54 33.57
N GLN A 44 18.53 6.72 33.71
CA GLN A 44 17.84 8.00 33.66
C GLN A 44 18.67 8.97 32.81
N GLU A 45 18.00 9.70 31.94
CA GLU A 45 18.61 10.72 31.10
C GLU A 45 17.70 11.95 30.94
N THR A 46 18.25 13.01 30.39
CA THR A 46 17.51 14.21 29.99
C THR A 46 17.65 14.40 28.50
N VAL A 47 16.52 14.37 27.79
CA VAL A 47 16.47 14.52 26.33
C VAL A 47 16.07 15.94 26.00
N TYR A 48 16.76 16.55 25.04
CA TYR A 48 16.48 17.92 24.62
C TYR A 48 15.58 17.95 23.39
N ALA A 49 14.73 18.97 23.31
CA ALA A 49 13.91 19.19 22.14
C ALA A 49 14.78 19.58 20.93
N ASP A 50 14.39 19.16 19.73
CA ASP A 50 14.98 19.68 18.49
C ASP A 50 14.54 21.14 18.23
N ALA A 51 15.03 21.73 17.13
CA ALA A 51 14.67 23.09 16.73
C ALA A 51 13.16 23.28 16.45
N HIS A 52 12.45 22.18 16.29
CA HIS A 52 11.02 22.12 16.07
C HIS A 52 10.27 21.71 17.34
N GLY A 53 10.88 21.62 18.52
CA GLY A 53 10.15 21.25 19.74
C GLY A 53 9.74 19.76 19.83
N ASN A 54 10.34 18.89 19.03
CA ASN A 54 10.14 17.45 19.08
C ASN A 54 11.18 16.77 19.98
N PHE A 55 10.77 15.73 20.68
CA PHE A 55 11.63 14.85 21.48
C PHE A 55 11.62 13.47 20.84
N SER A 56 12.81 12.93 20.57
CA SER A 56 12.98 11.59 20.00
C SER A 56 13.89 10.77 20.89
N ILE A 57 13.43 9.58 21.27
CA ILE A 57 14.15 8.64 22.14
C ILE A 57 14.28 7.33 21.38
N ALA A 58 15.50 6.96 20.99
CA ALA A 58 15.77 5.71 20.30
C ALA A 58 16.14 4.61 21.30
N VAL A 59 15.31 3.56 21.39
CA VAL A 59 15.56 2.43 22.29
C VAL A 59 15.79 1.16 21.48
N ARG A 60 16.91 0.46 21.74
CA ARG A 60 17.28 -0.78 21.03
C ARG A 60 16.76 -2.05 21.71
N GLU A 61 16.53 -2.00 23.00
CA GLU A 61 16.05 -3.12 23.80
C GLU A 61 14.60 -2.88 24.23
N LYS A 62 13.89 -3.96 24.54
CA LYS A 62 12.53 -3.84 25.04
C LYS A 62 12.55 -3.38 26.50
N VAL A 63 12.17 -2.13 26.75
CA VAL A 63 12.13 -1.52 28.09
C VAL A 63 10.77 -0.90 28.37
N THR A 64 10.53 -0.56 29.64
CA THR A 64 9.46 0.38 29.97
C THR A 64 10.07 1.77 30.04
N LEU A 65 9.66 2.66 29.14
CA LEU A 65 9.97 4.08 29.22
C LEU A 65 8.92 4.81 30.07
N ARG A 66 9.41 5.68 30.95
CA ARG A 66 8.63 6.73 31.60
C ARG A 66 9.25 8.07 31.23
N CYS A 67 8.49 8.88 30.51
CA CYS A 67 8.90 10.22 30.10
C CYS A 67 8.13 11.24 30.94
N GLY A 68 8.81 11.89 31.87
CA GLY A 68 8.27 12.95 32.73
C GLY A 68 8.62 14.33 32.20
N PHE A 69 7.62 15.20 32.08
CA PHE A 69 7.82 16.60 31.73
C PHE A 69 6.86 17.51 32.49
N THR A 70 7.29 18.74 32.73
CA THR A 70 6.50 19.78 33.39
C THR A 70 6.28 20.92 32.41
N LEU A 71 5.02 21.35 32.31
CA LEU A 71 4.61 22.53 31.56
C LEU A 71 4.24 23.64 32.52
N TYR A 72 4.95 24.77 32.43
CA TYR A 72 4.56 25.98 33.14
C TYR A 72 3.60 26.81 32.27
N ALA A 73 2.59 27.40 32.90
CA ALA A 73 1.70 28.35 32.26
C ALA A 73 1.48 29.56 33.19
N ASP A 74 1.79 30.76 32.70
CA ASP A 74 1.48 32.04 33.34
C ASP A 74 -0.04 32.29 33.47
N GLU A 75 -0.82 31.80 32.50
CA GLU A 75 -2.29 31.82 32.49
C GLU A 75 -2.89 30.49 31.97
N PRO A 76 -4.16 30.16 32.30
CA PRO A 76 -4.79 28.95 31.80
C PRO A 76 -4.92 28.95 30.28
N LYS A 77 -4.39 27.92 29.62
CA LYS A 77 -4.37 27.81 28.15
C LYS A 77 -4.45 26.35 27.69
N TYR A 78 -4.57 26.14 26.38
CA TYR A 78 -4.60 24.80 25.78
C TYR A 78 -3.31 24.49 25.04
N VAL A 79 -2.89 23.24 25.13
CA VAL A 79 -1.75 22.70 24.37
C VAL A 79 -2.13 21.36 23.76
N SER A 80 -1.54 21.05 22.62
CA SER A 80 -1.70 19.77 21.96
C SER A 80 -0.48 18.89 22.21
N LEU A 81 -0.74 17.65 22.58
CA LEU A 81 0.26 16.59 22.72
C LEU A 81 0.07 15.60 21.57
N ILE A 82 1.16 15.30 20.87
CA ILE A 82 1.22 14.25 19.85
C ILE A 82 2.33 13.29 20.26
N LEU A 83 1.96 12.05 20.52
CA LEU A 83 2.90 11.02 20.96
C LEU A 83 2.85 9.84 20.00
N THR A 84 4.00 9.27 19.71
CA THR A 84 4.14 8.04 18.93
C THR A 84 5.05 7.06 19.64
N SER A 85 4.63 5.80 19.61
CA SER A 85 5.26 4.66 20.25
C SER A 85 4.99 3.43 19.38
N ASP A 86 5.85 2.43 19.41
CA ASP A 86 5.60 1.14 18.76
C ASP A 86 4.61 0.25 19.54
N THR A 87 4.37 0.60 20.81
CA THR A 87 3.45 -0.10 21.71
C THR A 87 2.51 0.84 22.45
N VAL A 88 1.69 0.24 23.32
CA VAL A 88 0.71 0.98 24.12
C VAL A 88 1.39 2.00 25.01
N CYS A 89 0.96 3.24 24.86
CA CYS A 89 1.42 4.37 25.64
C CYS A 89 0.26 4.96 26.44
N LYS A 90 0.50 5.17 27.74
CA LYS A 90 -0.39 5.85 28.66
C LYS A 90 0.11 7.27 28.87
N VAL A 91 -0.79 8.25 28.79
CA VAL A 91 -0.48 9.64 29.12
C VAL A 91 -1.22 10.00 30.40
N TRP A 92 -0.45 10.49 31.36
CA TRP A 92 -0.90 10.94 32.65
C TRP A 92 -0.76 12.44 32.77
N GLN A 93 -1.71 13.06 33.45
CA GLN A 93 -1.57 14.41 34.00
C GLN A 93 -1.78 14.29 35.50
N GLU A 94 -0.81 14.75 36.28
CA GLU A 94 -0.77 14.52 37.73
C GLU A 94 -0.84 12.99 38.02
N GLN A 95 -1.89 12.50 38.66
CA GLN A 95 -2.09 11.06 38.97
C GLN A 95 -3.17 10.39 38.12
N ARG A 96 -3.57 11.00 37.00
CA ARG A 96 -4.72 10.55 36.22
C ARG A 96 -4.37 10.23 34.78
N VAL A 97 -4.87 9.10 34.27
CA VAL A 97 -4.83 8.78 32.82
C VAL A 97 -5.71 9.77 32.07
N ILE A 98 -5.09 10.55 31.19
CA ILE A 98 -5.78 11.48 30.28
C ILE A 98 -5.82 10.97 28.85
N ASN A 99 -4.95 10.02 28.47
CA ASN A 99 -5.03 9.34 27.19
C ASN A 99 -4.39 7.95 27.22
N LEU A 100 -4.85 7.07 26.33
CA LEU A 100 -4.32 5.73 26.14
C LEU A 100 -4.43 5.34 24.67
N PHE A 101 -3.30 5.00 24.07
CA PHE A 101 -3.23 4.66 22.65
C PHE A 101 -2.20 3.58 22.37
N LYS A 102 -2.29 2.91 21.22
CA LYS A 102 -1.43 1.77 20.89
C LYS A 102 -0.18 2.11 20.06
N VAL A 103 -0.27 3.08 19.17
CA VAL A 103 0.83 3.40 18.25
C VAL A 103 1.04 4.90 18.17
N CYS A 104 -0.03 5.64 17.87
CA CYS A 104 0.00 7.10 17.86
C CYS A 104 -1.17 7.61 18.69
N SER A 105 -0.91 8.60 19.54
CA SER A 105 -1.98 9.30 20.24
C SER A 105 -2.81 10.05 19.20
N PRO A 106 -4.14 10.16 19.35
CA PRO A 106 -4.89 11.27 18.76
C PRO A 106 -4.22 12.61 19.12
N VAL A 107 -4.53 13.70 18.40
CA VAL A 107 -4.14 15.03 18.87
C VAL A 107 -4.82 15.18 20.23
N LEU A 108 -4.02 15.16 21.30
CA LEU A 108 -4.53 15.21 22.65
C LEU A 108 -4.45 16.67 23.10
N THR A 109 -5.58 17.35 23.09
CA THR A 109 -5.67 18.74 23.55
C THR A 109 -5.94 18.74 25.05
N VAL A 110 -4.99 19.27 25.82
CA VAL A 110 -5.07 19.36 27.28
C VAL A 110 -5.13 20.82 27.71
N ARG A 111 -5.79 21.07 28.85
CA ARG A 111 -5.82 22.40 29.47
C ARG A 111 -4.73 22.48 30.52
N LEU A 112 -3.85 23.47 30.40
CA LEU A 112 -2.90 23.85 31.42
C LEU A 112 -3.58 24.77 32.43
N LYS A 113 -3.32 24.53 33.72
CA LYS A 113 -3.65 25.45 34.82
C LYS A 113 -2.51 26.47 34.96
N ARG A 114 -2.81 27.64 35.51
CA ARG A 114 -1.77 28.59 35.93
C ARG A 114 -0.80 27.91 36.90
N GLY A 115 0.49 28.08 36.70
CA GLY A 115 1.56 27.39 37.43
C GLY A 115 2.06 26.14 36.72
N GLU A 116 2.57 25.18 37.50
CA GLU A 116 3.16 23.95 37.00
C GLU A 116 2.11 22.87 36.70
N ASN A 117 2.28 22.17 35.59
CA ASN A 117 1.45 21.04 35.17
C ASN A 117 2.36 19.86 34.85
N VAL A 118 2.25 18.77 35.61
CA VAL A 118 3.13 17.61 35.49
C VAL A 118 2.48 16.52 34.64
N PHE A 119 3.24 15.99 33.69
CA PHE A 119 2.82 14.92 32.78
C PHE A 119 3.79 13.75 32.81
N PHE A 120 3.24 12.56 32.58
CA PHE A 120 4.02 11.35 32.37
C PHE A 120 3.52 10.60 31.15
N ALA A 121 4.42 10.11 30.31
CA ALA A 121 4.10 9.17 29.25
C ALA A 121 4.81 7.84 29.51
N ASP A 122 4.03 6.78 29.74
CA ASP A 122 4.57 5.43 29.97
C ASP A 122 4.37 4.57 28.73
N ALA A 123 5.40 3.90 28.22
CA ALA A 123 5.32 3.02 27.06
C ALA A 123 6.29 1.82 27.16
N CYS A 124 5.84 0.62 26.74
CA CYS A 124 6.70 -0.57 26.65
C CYS A 124 7.40 -0.62 25.29
N VAL A 125 8.39 0.23 25.04
CA VAL A 125 8.96 0.33 23.69
C VAL A 125 10.06 -0.69 23.43
N GLY A 126 10.14 -1.17 22.19
CA GLY A 126 11.32 -1.87 21.66
C GLY A 126 11.96 -1.13 20.47
N SER A 127 11.50 0.08 20.19
CA SER A 127 12.01 0.97 19.14
C SER A 127 11.82 2.45 19.53
N ASP A 128 11.87 3.35 18.54
CA ASP A 128 11.78 4.80 18.74
C ASP A 128 10.45 5.23 19.41
N PHE A 129 10.57 6.13 20.38
CA PHE A 129 9.49 6.90 20.99
C PHE A 129 9.63 8.37 20.58
N GLU A 130 8.52 8.97 20.15
CA GLU A 130 8.46 10.37 19.74
C GLU A 130 7.39 11.12 20.53
N LEU A 131 7.74 12.29 21.04
CA LEU A 131 6.83 13.21 21.71
C LEU A 131 6.97 14.60 21.08
N SER A 132 5.86 15.18 20.65
CA SER A 132 5.76 16.56 20.19
C SER A 132 4.77 17.29 21.09
N ILE A 133 5.20 18.45 21.62
CA ILE A 133 4.38 19.32 22.47
C ILE A 133 4.19 20.65 21.74
N ARG A 134 2.94 21.07 21.58
CA ARG A 134 2.59 22.24 20.76
C ARG A 134 1.65 23.16 21.51
N GLN A 135 1.98 24.45 21.59
CA GLN A 135 1.03 25.46 22.03
C GLN A 135 -0.01 25.71 20.93
N GLU A 136 -1.30 25.75 21.28
CA GLU A 136 -2.32 26.17 20.33
C GLU A 136 -2.37 27.70 20.26
N ALA A 137 -1.93 28.31 19.16
CA ALA A 137 -2.30 29.70 18.87
C ALA A 137 -3.78 29.77 18.47
N ALA A 138 -4.51 30.82 18.86
CA ALA A 138 -5.91 31.01 18.48
C ALA A 138 -6.15 30.95 16.96
N ALA A 139 -5.15 31.33 16.15
CA ALA A 139 -5.14 31.24 14.68
C ALA A 139 -4.51 29.94 14.11
N GLY A 140 -3.83 29.13 14.92
CA GLY A 140 -3.25 27.82 14.55
C GLY A 140 -4.11 26.61 14.95
N ALA A 141 -5.02 26.82 15.91
CA ALA A 141 -6.07 25.87 16.27
C ALA A 141 -6.88 25.36 15.07
N PRO A 142 -7.20 26.17 14.02
CA PRO A 142 -7.92 25.68 12.87
C PRO A 142 -7.18 24.67 12.01
N TRP A 143 -5.84 24.51 12.09
CA TRP A 143 -5.07 23.55 11.28
C TRP A 143 -4.80 22.22 12.01
N LEU A 144 -4.43 22.27 13.29
CA LEU A 144 -4.41 21.08 14.15
C LEU A 144 -5.83 20.52 14.37
N ALA A 145 -6.85 21.39 14.32
CA ALA A 145 -8.26 21.03 14.23
C ALA A 145 -8.84 21.08 12.80
N ALA A 146 -8.06 21.31 11.72
CA ALA A 146 -8.56 21.37 10.31
C ALA A 146 -9.07 20.03 9.81
N ALA A 147 -8.75 18.96 10.52
CA ALA A 147 -9.49 17.71 10.44
C ALA A 147 -11.01 17.87 10.71
N GLY A 148 -11.46 19.03 11.23
CA GLY A 148 -12.82 19.27 11.70
C GLY A 148 -13.81 19.82 10.67
N GLU A 149 -13.48 20.91 9.96
CA GLU A 149 -14.44 21.53 9.02
C GLU A 149 -14.26 21.07 7.58
N ASN A 150 -13.05 21.03 7.02
CA ASN A 150 -12.87 20.66 5.62
C ASN A 150 -12.50 19.19 5.39
N ASN A 151 -12.09 18.42 6.38
CA ASN A 151 -11.80 17.00 6.16
C ASN A 151 -13.10 16.17 6.04
N LEU A 152 -13.16 15.14 5.19
CA LEU A 152 -14.27 14.16 5.16
C LEU A 152 -14.16 13.14 6.31
N ASP A 153 -12.96 12.96 6.87
CA ASP A 153 -12.74 12.19 8.08
C ASP A 153 -13.07 13.00 9.35
N ARG A 154 -14.12 13.85 9.31
CA ARG A 154 -14.62 14.68 10.45
C ARG A 154 -14.93 13.86 11.71
N HIS A 155 -14.99 12.54 11.57
CA HIS A 155 -15.28 11.56 12.61
C HIS A 155 -14.05 10.78 13.07
N MET A 156 -12.87 11.40 13.10
CA MET A 156 -11.88 10.94 14.07
C MET A 156 -12.53 11.11 15.45
N PRO A 157 -12.73 10.01 16.18
CA PRO A 157 -13.60 10.06 17.35
C PRO A 157 -12.96 10.99 18.38
N GLN A 158 -13.73 11.96 18.87
CA GLN A 158 -13.30 12.87 19.94
C GLN A 158 -13.08 12.14 21.28
N ILE A 159 -13.39 10.84 21.28
CA ILE A 159 -13.18 9.88 22.34
C ILE A 159 -12.32 8.71 21.85
N SER A 160 -11.25 8.43 22.57
CA SER A 160 -10.42 7.25 22.37
C SER A 160 -10.94 6.07 23.15
N LEU A 161 -11.06 4.92 22.49
CA LEU A 161 -11.37 3.64 23.12
C LEU A 161 -10.14 2.74 23.01
N TYR A 162 -9.74 2.18 24.14
CA TYR A 162 -8.73 1.13 24.21
C TYR A 162 -9.34 -0.14 24.82
N ILE A 163 -9.17 -1.27 24.11
CA ILE A 163 -9.55 -2.61 24.57
C ILE A 163 -8.29 -3.50 24.59
N PRO A 164 -7.95 -4.13 25.72
CA PRO A 164 -6.82 -5.04 25.86
C PRO A 164 -6.96 -6.31 25.02
N ARG A 165 -5.82 -6.89 24.61
CA ARG A 165 -5.79 -8.12 23.80
C ARG A 165 -6.27 -9.37 24.55
N HIS A 166 -6.22 -9.40 25.88
CA HIS A 166 -6.64 -10.56 26.68
C HIS A 166 -8.15 -10.62 26.91
N CYS A 167 -8.91 -9.59 26.52
CA CYS A 167 -10.38 -9.65 26.55
C CYS A 167 -10.97 -10.66 25.56
N TYR A 168 -10.12 -11.32 24.76
CA TYR A 168 -10.49 -12.37 23.82
C TYR A 168 -10.08 -13.76 24.29
N ALA A 169 -9.59 -13.92 25.54
CA ALA A 169 -9.11 -15.18 26.08
C ALA A 169 -10.00 -15.70 27.23
N ASP A 170 -10.34 -16.99 27.18
CA ASP A 170 -10.74 -17.85 28.30
C ASP A 170 -11.75 -17.28 29.31
N GLY A 171 -12.88 -16.75 28.84
CA GLY A 171 -13.97 -16.32 29.73
C GLY A 171 -13.65 -15.12 30.63
N ALA A 172 -12.57 -14.40 30.34
CA ALA A 172 -12.23 -13.17 31.06
C ALA A 172 -13.28 -12.08 30.80
N ASN A 173 -13.53 -11.25 31.82
CA ASN A 173 -14.41 -10.09 31.66
C ASN A 173 -13.80 -9.14 30.61
N PRO A 174 -14.52 -8.76 29.55
CA PRO A 174 -14.08 -7.68 28.68
C PRO A 174 -13.88 -6.40 29.50
N THR A 175 -12.73 -5.76 29.30
CA THR A 175 -12.35 -4.52 29.96
C THR A 175 -11.97 -3.47 28.92
N TRP A 176 -12.16 -2.20 29.25
CA TRP A 176 -11.84 -1.10 28.35
C TRP A 176 -11.60 0.20 29.11
N ILE A 177 -10.91 1.12 28.45
CA ILE A 177 -10.73 2.51 28.92
C ILE A 177 -11.17 3.44 27.80
N VAL A 178 -11.90 4.50 28.17
CA VAL A 178 -12.25 5.58 27.25
C VAL A 178 -11.65 6.88 27.74
N THR A 179 -11.01 7.65 26.86
CA THR A 179 -10.43 8.97 27.18
C THR A 179 -10.88 10.01 26.17
N PRO A 180 -11.16 11.26 26.58
CA PRO A 180 -11.42 12.34 25.64
C PRO A 180 -10.11 12.76 24.97
N ASN A 181 -10.20 13.16 23.71
CA ASN A 181 -9.05 13.66 22.95
C ASN A 181 -8.96 15.19 23.02
N ASP A 182 -10.04 15.88 23.37
CA ASP A 182 -10.10 17.34 23.40
C ASP A 182 -10.74 17.88 24.69
N ALA A 183 -9.90 18.47 25.55
CA ALA A 183 -10.32 19.09 26.80
C ALA A 183 -11.20 20.36 26.62
N ARG A 184 -11.26 20.93 25.41
CA ARG A 184 -12.20 22.02 25.07
C ARG A 184 -13.62 21.48 24.93
N LEU A 185 -13.77 20.25 24.45
CA LEU A 185 -15.07 19.62 24.18
C LEU A 185 -15.60 18.82 25.38
N PHE A 186 -14.72 18.14 26.11
CA PHE A 186 -15.10 17.28 27.23
C PHE A 186 -14.49 17.75 28.54
N ASP A 187 -15.18 17.51 29.65
CA ASP A 187 -14.52 17.47 30.94
C ASP A 187 -13.79 16.13 31.04
N ALA A 188 -12.52 16.15 31.45
CA ALA A 188 -11.81 14.93 31.77
C ALA A 188 -12.61 14.10 32.77
N ARG A 189 -13.27 14.70 33.78
CA ARG A 189 -14.15 14.01 34.76
C ARG A 189 -15.55 13.69 34.23
N GLY A 190 -15.81 13.94 32.94
CA GLY A 190 -17.07 13.65 32.29
C GLY A 190 -17.42 12.16 32.26
N VAL A 191 -18.67 11.88 31.89
CA VAL A 191 -19.21 10.53 31.76
C VAL A 191 -19.48 10.17 30.31
N TYR A 192 -19.47 8.87 30.03
CA TYR A 192 -19.94 8.29 28.78
C TYR A 192 -20.86 7.11 29.09
N HIS A 193 -21.64 6.71 28.11
CA HIS A 193 -22.49 5.53 28.17
C HIS A 193 -21.96 4.48 27.21
N ALA A 194 -21.75 3.26 27.70
CA ALA A 194 -21.45 2.08 26.88
C ALA A 194 -22.71 1.23 26.78
N GLN A 195 -23.35 1.25 25.63
CA GLN A 195 -24.51 0.40 25.33
C GLN A 195 -24.04 -0.88 24.65
N PHE A 196 -24.46 -2.03 25.16
CA PHE A 196 -24.18 -3.34 24.59
C PHE A 196 -25.45 -3.88 23.95
N SER A 197 -25.33 -4.41 22.73
CA SER A 197 -26.43 -5.06 22.01
C SER A 197 -25.94 -6.36 21.40
N ASP A 198 -26.82 -7.36 21.31
CA ASP A 198 -26.53 -8.59 20.58
C ASP A 198 -26.34 -8.26 19.10
N HIS A 199 -25.22 -8.67 18.51
CA HIS A 199 -24.89 -8.27 17.14
C HIS A 199 -25.88 -8.82 16.11
N ARG A 200 -26.45 -10.01 16.35
CA ARG A 200 -27.33 -10.69 15.39
C ARG A 200 -28.75 -10.13 15.43
N THR A 201 -29.29 -9.96 16.63
CA THR A 201 -30.69 -9.55 16.85
C THR A 201 -30.85 -8.05 17.03
N GLY A 202 -29.76 -7.32 17.26
CA GLY A 202 -29.78 -5.90 17.65
C GLY A 202 -30.38 -5.66 19.04
N ARG A 203 -30.77 -6.71 19.77
CA ARG A 203 -31.42 -6.59 21.08
C ARG A 203 -30.43 -5.98 22.08
N ARG A 204 -30.84 -4.87 22.70
CA ARG A 204 -30.05 -4.23 23.76
C ARG A 204 -29.90 -5.17 24.96
N ILE A 205 -28.65 -5.43 25.34
CA ILE A 205 -28.26 -6.27 26.48
C ILE A 205 -28.25 -5.43 27.75
N CYS A 206 -27.44 -4.37 27.77
CA CYS A 206 -27.33 -3.46 28.91
C CYS A 206 -26.76 -2.09 28.49
N THR A 207 -26.75 -1.14 29.42
CA THR A 207 -26.07 0.15 29.26
C THR A 207 -25.36 0.50 30.55
N LEU A 208 -24.06 0.78 30.46
CA LEU A 208 -23.23 1.16 31.59
C LEU A 208 -22.94 2.65 31.53
N ARG A 209 -23.07 3.34 32.67
CA ARG A 209 -22.61 4.73 32.85
C ARG A 209 -21.19 4.69 33.42
N CYS A 210 -20.24 5.18 32.65
CA CYS A 210 -18.81 5.09 32.92
C CYS A 210 -18.18 6.48 32.97
N ARG A 211 -17.00 6.62 33.59
CA ARG A 211 -16.22 7.86 33.60
C ARG A 211 -15.01 7.74 32.71
N PHE A 212 -14.60 8.85 32.11
CA PHE A 212 -13.39 8.87 31.30
C PHE A 212 -12.13 8.60 32.14
N GLY A 213 -11.18 7.86 31.57
CA GLY A 213 -9.91 7.52 32.18
C GLY A 213 -9.96 6.43 33.25
N GLU A 214 -11.13 5.86 33.53
CA GLU A 214 -11.30 4.73 34.46
C GLU A 214 -11.46 3.40 33.70
N LEU A 215 -10.86 2.33 34.22
CA LEU A 215 -11.00 0.97 33.73
C LEU A 215 -12.41 0.47 34.00
N CYS A 216 -13.12 0.21 32.90
CA CYS A 216 -14.46 -0.35 32.93
C CYS A 216 -14.41 -1.82 32.55
N SER A 217 -15.37 -2.59 33.05
CA SER A 217 -15.53 -4.00 32.71
C SER A 217 -17.00 -4.38 32.58
N LEU A 218 -17.27 -5.42 31.80
CA LEU A 218 -18.59 -6.06 31.75
C LEU A 218 -18.39 -7.54 32.12
N PRO A 219 -19.11 -8.07 33.12
CA PRO A 219 -19.06 -9.49 33.44
C PRO A 219 -19.36 -10.33 32.21
N HIS A 220 -18.48 -11.28 31.87
CA HIS A 220 -18.58 -12.11 30.68
C HIS A 220 -19.94 -12.82 30.56
N GLN A 221 -20.49 -13.28 31.69
CA GLN A 221 -21.80 -13.94 31.81
C GLN A 221 -22.98 -13.06 31.34
N LYS A 222 -22.82 -11.74 31.27
CA LYS A 222 -23.87 -10.83 30.77
C LYS A 222 -23.88 -10.71 29.25
N LEU A 223 -22.84 -11.17 28.56
CA LEU A 223 -22.85 -11.24 27.10
C LEU A 223 -23.74 -12.40 26.66
N PRO A 224 -24.70 -12.18 25.75
CA PRO A 224 -25.61 -13.22 25.30
C PRO A 224 -24.84 -14.32 24.58
N ASP A 225 -25.28 -15.56 24.80
CA ASP A 225 -24.94 -16.66 23.92
C ASP A 225 -25.84 -16.58 22.69
N SER A 226 -25.32 -16.05 21.60
CA SER A 226 -26.10 -15.91 20.36
C SER A 226 -26.21 -17.22 19.58
N GLY A 227 -25.53 -18.29 20.02
CA GLY A 227 -25.55 -19.62 19.42
C GLY A 227 -24.91 -19.68 18.02
N GLY A 228 -24.09 -18.70 17.64
CA GLY A 228 -23.44 -18.64 16.34
C GLY A 228 -21.91 -18.62 16.45
N ASP A 229 -21.21 -19.00 15.38
CA ASP A 229 -19.77 -19.31 15.34
C ASP A 229 -18.81 -18.27 15.96
N PHE A 230 -19.22 -17.03 16.21
CA PHE A 230 -18.32 -16.03 16.81
C PHE A 230 -18.88 -15.31 18.03
N ASN A 231 -20.09 -15.67 18.49
CA ASN A 231 -20.76 -15.12 19.68
C ASN A 231 -20.34 -13.69 20.06
N ARG A 232 -20.95 -12.70 19.40
CA ARG A 232 -20.49 -11.30 19.41
C ARG A 232 -21.53 -10.32 19.93
N ALA A 233 -21.05 -9.26 20.57
CA ALA A 233 -21.86 -8.13 21.03
C ALA A 233 -21.30 -6.82 20.50
N ASP A 234 -22.19 -5.91 20.10
CA ASP A 234 -21.81 -4.56 19.70
C ASP A 234 -21.85 -3.63 20.91
N MET A 235 -20.73 -2.94 21.13
CA MET A 235 -20.58 -1.88 22.11
C MET A 235 -20.63 -0.52 21.41
N LEU A 236 -21.68 0.26 21.68
CA LEU A 236 -21.79 1.65 21.28
C LEU A 236 -21.48 2.56 22.47
N ILE A 237 -20.35 3.26 22.38
CA ILE A 237 -20.00 4.32 23.31
C ILE A 237 -20.64 5.61 22.84
N SER A 238 -21.22 6.38 23.75
CA SER A 238 -21.76 7.72 23.49
C SER A 238 -21.43 8.68 24.62
N SER A 239 -21.08 9.92 24.29
CA SER A 239 -20.90 11.01 25.26
C SER A 239 -21.35 12.34 24.66
N LYS A 240 -21.81 13.25 25.51
CA LYS A 240 -22.19 14.61 25.12
C LYS A 240 -21.04 15.57 25.38
N ASP A 241 -20.68 16.39 24.40
CA ASP A 241 -19.73 17.48 24.62
C ASP A 241 -20.37 18.65 25.40
N ARG A 242 -19.55 19.65 25.75
CA ARG A 242 -19.99 20.87 26.47
C ARG A 242 -21.07 21.68 25.73
N LYS A 243 -21.24 21.48 24.41
CA LYS A 243 -22.27 22.13 23.59
C LYS A 243 -23.50 21.21 23.39
N GLY A 244 -23.53 20.06 24.04
CA GLY A 244 -24.63 19.09 23.96
C GLY A 244 -24.60 18.19 22.73
N ARG A 245 -23.58 18.26 21.86
CA ARG A 245 -23.47 17.38 20.69
C ARG A 245 -23.07 15.97 21.14
N ILE A 246 -23.69 14.95 20.54
CA ILE A 246 -23.43 13.55 20.87
C ILE A 246 -22.30 13.03 20.00
N HIS A 247 -21.28 12.46 20.64
CA HIS A 247 -20.15 11.79 20.00
C HIS A 247 -20.23 10.31 20.29
N THR A 248 -20.13 9.47 19.24
CA THR A 248 -20.28 8.02 19.37
C THR A 248 -19.06 7.26 18.86
N ARG A 249 -18.83 6.07 19.41
CA ARG A 249 -17.84 5.12 18.91
C ARG A 249 -18.34 3.69 19.07
N ALA A 250 -18.45 2.96 17.97
CA ALA A 250 -18.85 1.56 17.97
C ALA A 250 -17.64 0.62 18.00
N TYR A 251 -17.81 -0.55 18.61
CA TYR A 251 -16.82 -1.62 18.65
C TYR A 251 -17.53 -2.98 18.79
N THR A 252 -17.03 -4.01 18.13
CA THR A 252 -17.56 -5.38 18.27
C THR A 252 -16.68 -6.19 19.22
N LEU A 253 -17.30 -6.76 20.24
CA LEU A 253 -16.69 -7.62 21.24
C LEU A 253 -17.01 -9.08 20.93
N TYR A 254 -16.00 -9.95 21.09
CA TYR A 254 -16.14 -11.39 20.92
C TYR A 254 -16.18 -12.03 22.31
N ARG A 255 -17.15 -12.93 22.52
CA ARG A 255 -17.34 -13.63 23.81
C ARG A 255 -16.27 -14.70 24.04
N GLU A 256 -15.82 -15.38 23.00
CA GLU A 256 -14.81 -16.45 23.07
C GLU A 256 -13.65 -16.16 22.11
N ASP A 257 -12.53 -16.89 22.22
CA ASP A 257 -11.48 -16.80 21.20
C ASP A 257 -12.06 -17.33 19.89
N TYR A 258 -12.27 -16.45 18.91
CA TYR A 258 -12.80 -16.81 17.59
C TYR A 258 -11.98 -17.94 16.91
N MET A 259 -10.72 -18.13 17.33
CA MET A 259 -9.86 -19.20 16.87
C MET A 259 -10.45 -20.60 17.14
N ASP A 260 -11.18 -20.78 18.24
CA ASP A 260 -11.78 -22.07 18.63
C ASP A 260 -12.92 -22.49 17.70
N HIS A 261 -13.54 -21.51 17.02
CA HIS A 261 -14.65 -21.71 16.09
C HIS A 261 -14.21 -21.78 14.62
N LEU A 262 -12.93 -21.48 14.34
CA LEU A 262 -12.41 -21.56 12.98
C LEU A 262 -12.53 -22.96 12.36
N PRO A 263 -12.28 -24.08 13.06
CA PRO A 263 -12.43 -25.41 12.48
C PRO A 263 -13.84 -25.67 11.93
N GLN A 264 -14.88 -25.38 12.70
CA GLN A 264 -16.28 -25.58 12.30
C GLN A 264 -16.66 -24.65 11.14
N LEU A 265 -16.26 -23.38 11.20
CA LEU A 265 -16.51 -22.43 10.10
C LEU A 265 -15.85 -22.91 8.80
N LEU A 266 -14.62 -23.42 8.88
CA LEU A 266 -13.88 -23.86 7.73
C LEU A 266 -14.41 -25.20 7.16
N GLU A 267 -14.96 -26.08 8.00
CA GLU A 267 -15.69 -27.28 7.54
C GLU A 267 -16.97 -26.90 6.77
N ARG A 268 -17.74 -25.93 7.29
CA ARG A 268 -18.89 -25.36 6.58
C ARG A 268 -18.46 -24.76 5.24
N ALA A 269 -17.32 -24.08 5.20
CA ALA A 269 -16.76 -23.51 3.98
C ALA A 269 -16.40 -24.57 2.94
N ASP A 270 -15.76 -25.66 3.35
CA ASP A 270 -15.40 -26.77 2.46
C ASP A 270 -16.65 -27.46 1.89
N SER A 271 -17.68 -27.68 2.72
CA SER A 271 -18.98 -28.21 2.28
C SER A 271 -19.67 -27.27 1.29
N PHE A 272 -19.71 -25.96 1.58
CA PHE A 272 -20.28 -24.95 0.69
C PHE A 272 -19.54 -24.89 -0.65
N ALA A 273 -18.21 -24.95 -0.64
CA ALA A 273 -17.39 -24.93 -1.85
C ALA A 273 -17.62 -26.18 -2.73
N GLY A 274 -17.96 -27.32 -2.12
CA GLY A 274 -18.29 -28.57 -2.83
C GLY A 274 -19.70 -28.63 -3.41
N ASP A 275 -20.64 -27.78 -2.95
CA ASP A 275 -22.04 -27.80 -3.39
C ASP A 275 -22.21 -27.17 -4.79
N MET A 276 -22.44 -27.99 -5.81
CA MET A 276 -22.63 -27.56 -7.20
C MET A 276 -23.88 -26.69 -7.44
N ARG A 277 -24.80 -26.60 -6.48
CA ARG A 277 -25.96 -25.69 -6.55
C ARG A 277 -25.56 -24.23 -6.26
N GLN A 278 -24.42 -24.01 -5.62
CA GLN A 278 -23.92 -22.66 -5.34
C GLN A 278 -23.26 -22.06 -6.59
N ARG A 279 -23.42 -20.74 -6.78
CA ARG A 279 -22.76 -20.01 -7.88
C ARG A 279 -21.25 -20.18 -7.81
N GLU A 280 -20.62 -20.33 -8.98
CA GLU A 280 -19.17 -20.57 -9.10
C GLU A 280 -18.34 -19.50 -8.38
N GLU A 281 -18.67 -18.22 -8.57
CA GLU A 281 -18.00 -17.09 -7.93
C GLU A 281 -18.03 -17.19 -6.39
N ARG A 282 -19.16 -17.63 -5.81
CA ARG A 282 -19.30 -17.82 -4.36
C ARG A 282 -18.41 -18.92 -3.86
N ARG A 283 -18.42 -20.07 -4.54
CA ARG A 283 -17.57 -21.20 -4.20
C ARG A 283 -16.11 -20.80 -4.27
N ALA A 284 -15.69 -20.10 -5.33
CA ALA A 284 -14.33 -19.62 -5.49
C ALA A 284 -13.91 -18.61 -4.39
N ALA A 285 -14.81 -17.70 -3.98
CA ALA A 285 -14.55 -16.76 -2.89
C ALA A 285 -14.40 -17.48 -1.54
N VAL A 286 -15.29 -18.43 -1.25
CA VAL A 286 -15.25 -19.27 -0.03
C VAL A 286 -13.97 -20.10 0.00
N THR A 287 -13.62 -20.78 -1.09
CA THR A 287 -12.37 -21.54 -1.22
C THR A 287 -11.16 -20.64 -0.99
N THR A 288 -11.12 -19.47 -1.62
CA THR A 288 -10.00 -18.53 -1.48
C THR A 288 -9.83 -18.05 -0.03
N LEU A 289 -10.93 -17.66 0.63
CA LEU A 289 -10.89 -17.22 2.03
C LEU A 289 -10.48 -18.36 2.97
N GLY A 290 -11.03 -19.56 2.78
CA GLY A 290 -10.65 -20.75 3.54
C GLY A 290 -9.15 -21.05 3.44
N MET A 291 -8.58 -21.00 2.23
CA MET A 291 -7.14 -21.17 2.01
C MET A 291 -6.31 -20.11 2.74
N ARG A 292 -6.71 -18.83 2.69
CA ARG A 292 -5.98 -17.73 3.34
C ARG A 292 -6.04 -17.79 4.87
N ILE A 293 -7.18 -18.21 5.44
CA ILE A 293 -7.34 -18.40 6.88
C ILE A 293 -6.42 -19.52 7.38
N ARG A 294 -6.34 -20.63 6.63
CA ARG A 294 -5.46 -21.78 6.93
C ARG A 294 -3.98 -21.47 6.78
N ALA A 295 -3.61 -20.40 6.08
CA ALA A 295 -2.22 -20.09 5.81
C ALA A 295 -1.46 -19.74 7.10
N PRO A 296 -0.31 -20.38 7.39
CA PRO A 296 0.42 -20.22 8.65
C PRO A 296 0.96 -18.80 8.89
N GLU A 297 1.29 -18.09 7.81
CA GLU A 297 1.80 -16.72 7.81
C GLU A 297 0.73 -15.64 8.11
N THR A 298 -0.55 -16.00 8.03
CA THR A 298 -1.65 -15.05 8.29
C THR A 298 -1.69 -14.70 9.77
N THR A 299 -1.52 -13.41 10.10
CA THR A 299 -1.59 -12.95 11.50
C THR A 299 -2.97 -13.23 12.10
N ARG A 300 -3.07 -13.46 13.43
CA ARG A 300 -4.36 -13.64 14.13
C ARG A 300 -5.40 -12.59 13.71
N TYR A 301 -5.05 -11.30 13.75
CA TYR A 301 -5.99 -10.24 13.36
C TYR A 301 -6.47 -10.35 11.89
N THR A 302 -5.58 -10.75 10.97
CA THR A 302 -5.94 -10.94 9.56
C THR A 302 -6.84 -12.17 9.39
N ARG A 303 -6.57 -13.26 10.13
CA ARG A 303 -7.45 -14.44 10.16
C ARG A 303 -8.85 -14.07 10.64
N LEU A 304 -8.97 -13.31 11.74
CA LEU A 304 -10.27 -12.83 12.23
C LEU A 304 -11.05 -12.09 11.14
N LEU A 305 -10.42 -11.12 10.46
CA LEU A 305 -11.08 -10.35 9.40
C LEU A 305 -11.52 -11.24 8.22
N GLN A 306 -10.70 -12.21 7.81
CA GLN A 306 -11.04 -13.14 6.74
C GLN A 306 -12.13 -14.12 7.17
N ALA A 307 -12.13 -14.55 8.44
CA ALA A 307 -13.11 -15.46 8.99
C ALA A 307 -14.47 -14.78 9.16
N GLU A 308 -14.51 -13.52 9.61
CA GLU A 308 -15.72 -12.68 9.60
C GLU A 308 -16.29 -12.52 8.18
N MET A 309 -15.42 -12.32 7.19
CA MET A 309 -15.84 -12.26 5.78
C MET A 309 -16.39 -13.60 5.28
N LEU A 310 -15.71 -14.69 5.59
CA LEU A 310 -16.12 -16.04 5.21
C LEU A 310 -17.47 -16.38 5.82
N LYS A 311 -17.64 -16.11 7.12
CA LYS A 311 -18.90 -16.29 7.84
C LYS A 311 -20.02 -15.48 7.21
N ALA A 312 -19.80 -14.19 6.91
CA ALA A 312 -20.79 -13.37 6.23
C ALA A 312 -21.25 -14.02 4.91
N ILE A 313 -20.32 -14.51 4.08
CA ILE A 313 -20.66 -15.19 2.81
C ILE A 313 -21.43 -16.50 3.02
N LEU A 314 -21.18 -17.22 4.12
CA LEU A 314 -21.86 -18.49 4.43
C LEU A 314 -23.23 -18.29 5.08
N GLU A 315 -23.45 -17.18 5.78
CA GLU A 315 -24.70 -16.87 6.49
C GLU A 315 -25.71 -16.12 5.61
N THR A 316 -25.23 -15.32 4.66
CA THR A 316 -26.11 -14.66 3.69
C THR A 316 -26.34 -15.57 2.48
N GLU A 317 -27.58 -15.69 2.00
CA GLU A 317 -27.80 -16.16 0.62
C GLU A 317 -27.25 -15.13 -0.39
N ASP A 318 -27.11 -13.87 0.05
CA ASP A 318 -26.59 -12.74 -0.69
C ASP A 318 -25.06 -12.56 -0.56
N VAL A 319 -24.33 -12.93 -1.61
CA VAL A 319 -23.40 -11.91 -2.15
C VAL A 319 -24.32 -10.84 -2.71
N CYS A 320 -23.97 -9.55 -2.57
CA CYS A 320 -24.69 -8.46 -3.22
C CYS A 320 -25.24 -8.97 -4.55
N THR A 321 -26.57 -9.10 -4.66
CA THR A 321 -27.19 -9.41 -5.94
C THR A 321 -26.62 -8.44 -6.98
N GLU A 322 -26.66 -8.80 -8.26
CA GLU A 322 -26.14 -7.88 -9.29
C GLU A 322 -26.77 -6.47 -9.13
N ALA A 323 -28.04 -6.40 -8.70
CA ALA A 323 -28.70 -5.15 -8.31
C ALA A 323 -28.08 -4.44 -7.08
N GLU A 324 -27.70 -5.16 -6.02
CA GLU A 324 -27.08 -4.59 -4.81
C GLU A 324 -25.65 -4.10 -5.04
N VAL A 325 -24.91 -4.68 -5.99
CA VAL A 325 -23.59 -4.15 -6.38
C VAL A 325 -23.70 -2.70 -6.88
N TYR A 326 -24.80 -2.38 -7.56
CA TYR A 326 -25.09 -1.05 -8.10
C TYR A 326 -25.92 -0.16 -7.15
N ALA A 327 -26.47 -0.69 -6.05
CA ALA A 327 -27.18 0.10 -5.06
C ALA A 327 -26.24 1.14 -4.40
N PRO A 328 -26.69 2.32 -3.97
CA PRO A 328 -25.83 3.31 -3.32
C PRO A 328 -25.09 2.84 -2.06
N GLY A 329 -24.07 3.61 -1.66
CA GLY A 329 -23.31 3.36 -0.42
C GLY A 329 -22.08 2.47 -0.64
N THR A 330 -21.48 1.99 0.45
CA THR A 330 -20.24 1.20 0.40
C THR A 330 -20.53 -0.30 0.38
N LYS A 331 -19.97 -1.02 -0.59
CA LYS A 331 -19.98 -2.49 -0.62
C LYS A 331 -18.62 -3.06 -0.99
N ARG A 332 -18.49 -4.36 -0.74
CA ARG A 332 -17.38 -5.19 -1.20
C ARG A 332 -17.76 -5.81 -2.55
N VAL A 333 -16.88 -5.69 -3.54
CA VAL A 333 -17.06 -6.31 -4.85
C VAL A 333 -15.96 -7.32 -5.05
N PHE A 334 -16.36 -8.59 -5.22
CA PHE A 334 -15.45 -9.68 -5.50
C PHE A 334 -15.21 -9.78 -7.01
N PHE A 335 -13.98 -10.07 -7.39
CA PHE A 335 -13.59 -10.31 -8.78
C PHE A 335 -12.52 -11.39 -8.84
N HIS A 336 -12.46 -12.12 -9.95
CA HIS A 336 -11.39 -13.07 -10.22
C HIS A 336 -10.13 -12.31 -10.61
N ASP A 337 -9.07 -12.49 -9.84
CA ASP A 337 -7.77 -11.92 -10.14
C ASP A 337 -6.90 -13.00 -10.78
N ALA A 338 -6.63 -12.83 -12.08
CA ALA A 338 -5.83 -13.76 -12.87
C ALA A 338 -4.39 -13.88 -12.35
N LEU A 339 -3.88 -12.91 -11.57
CA LEU A 339 -2.51 -12.90 -11.08
C LEU A 339 -2.18 -14.20 -10.32
N ASP A 340 -3.00 -14.56 -9.32
CA ASP A 340 -2.84 -15.77 -8.51
C ASP A 340 -4.00 -16.77 -8.65
N ASP A 341 -4.86 -16.58 -9.66
CA ASP A 341 -6.05 -17.41 -9.94
C ASP A 341 -6.94 -17.56 -8.69
N SER A 342 -7.17 -16.43 -8.01
CA SER A 342 -7.94 -16.36 -6.77
C SER A 342 -9.04 -15.29 -6.85
N MET A 343 -10.05 -15.41 -5.99
CA MET A 343 -11.03 -14.34 -5.82
C MET A 343 -10.46 -13.26 -4.91
N ASN A 344 -10.32 -12.04 -5.43
CA ASN A 344 -9.99 -10.87 -4.64
C ASN A 344 -11.20 -9.94 -4.55
N TYR A 345 -11.05 -8.83 -3.84
CA TYR A 345 -12.07 -7.81 -3.73
C TYR A 345 -11.47 -6.42 -3.57
N TYR A 346 -12.23 -5.43 -4.00
CA TYR A 346 -12.07 -4.03 -3.56
C TYR A 346 -13.35 -3.59 -2.84
N ARG A 347 -13.27 -2.44 -2.15
CA ARG A 347 -14.49 -1.78 -1.67
C ARG A 347 -14.80 -0.61 -2.57
N VAL A 348 -16.07 -0.45 -2.91
CA VAL A 348 -16.56 0.66 -3.73
C VAL A 348 -17.68 1.38 -2.99
N THR A 349 -17.60 2.71 -2.98
CA THR A 349 -18.65 3.60 -2.52
C THR A 349 -19.28 4.25 -3.73
N LEU A 350 -20.58 3.98 -3.95
CA LEU A 350 -21.37 4.62 -5.00
C LEU A 350 -22.21 5.77 -4.43
N PRO A 351 -22.47 6.83 -5.22
CA PRO A 351 -23.32 7.95 -4.81
C PRO A 351 -24.79 7.53 -4.62
N GLN A 352 -25.55 8.30 -3.83
CA GLN A 352 -26.97 8.04 -3.49
C GLN A 352 -27.91 7.93 -4.71
N GLY A 353 -27.53 8.49 -5.86
CA GLY A 353 -28.29 8.44 -7.11
C GLY A 353 -27.52 7.79 -8.26
N TYR A 354 -26.68 6.78 -8.00
CA TYR A 354 -25.96 6.08 -9.06
C TYR A 354 -26.93 5.50 -10.10
N ASP A 355 -26.71 5.86 -11.37
CA ASP A 355 -27.44 5.40 -12.55
C ASP A 355 -26.40 4.91 -13.57
N PRO A 356 -26.38 3.62 -13.94
CA PRO A 356 -25.39 3.07 -14.88
C PRO A 356 -25.45 3.71 -16.27
N ARG A 357 -26.47 4.52 -16.60
CA ARG A 357 -26.57 5.27 -17.86
C ARG A 357 -25.82 6.61 -17.85
N GLN A 358 -25.34 7.05 -16.68
CA GLN A 358 -24.54 8.27 -16.51
C GLN A 358 -23.09 7.89 -16.24
N THR A 359 -22.13 8.75 -16.60
CA THR A 359 -20.70 8.54 -16.32
C THR A 359 -20.27 9.32 -15.09
N TYR A 360 -19.50 8.70 -14.22
CA TYR A 360 -19.06 9.28 -12.95
C TYR A 360 -17.53 9.39 -12.86
N PRO A 361 -16.98 10.43 -12.19
CA PRO A 361 -15.58 10.43 -11.83
C PRO A 361 -15.26 9.26 -10.88
N LEU A 362 -14.03 8.75 -10.95
CA LEU A 362 -13.53 7.67 -10.09
C LEU A 362 -12.34 8.17 -9.29
N PHE A 363 -12.36 8.01 -7.96
CA PHE A 363 -11.19 8.18 -7.11
C PHE A 363 -10.73 6.83 -6.53
N VAL A 364 -9.59 6.35 -7.00
CA VAL A 364 -8.95 5.12 -6.51
C VAL A 364 -8.05 5.43 -5.33
N ILE A 365 -8.38 4.88 -4.16
CA ILE A 365 -7.56 4.95 -2.96
C ILE A 365 -6.74 3.66 -2.84
N CYS A 366 -5.45 3.76 -3.13
CA CYS A 366 -4.47 2.71 -2.93
C CYS A 366 -4.33 2.39 -1.43
N SER A 367 -4.82 1.22 -1.05
CA SER A 367 -4.86 0.74 0.32
C SER A 367 -3.64 -0.12 0.66
N THR A 368 -3.03 0.14 1.81
CA THR A 368 -1.85 -0.60 2.31
C THR A 368 -2.14 -2.06 2.61
N LYS A 369 -3.39 -2.38 2.98
CA LYS A 369 -3.84 -3.75 3.29
C LYS A 369 -5.05 -4.09 2.43
N GLU A 370 -5.43 -5.37 2.43
CA GLU A 370 -6.63 -5.86 1.72
C GLU A 370 -7.94 -5.24 2.24
N TYR A 371 -7.90 -4.51 3.36
CA TYR A 371 -9.08 -4.06 4.10
C TYR A 371 -9.30 -2.56 4.12
N GLY A 372 -8.85 -1.80 3.11
CA GLY A 372 -9.12 -0.35 3.03
C GLY A 372 -10.61 -0.01 3.13
N THR A 373 -10.96 1.04 3.89
CA THR A 373 -12.34 1.52 4.08
C THR A 373 -12.42 3.04 4.05
N PHE A 374 -11.44 3.73 3.48
CA PHE A 374 -11.43 5.19 3.46
C PHE A 374 -12.54 5.73 2.55
N GLY A 375 -12.88 5.01 1.48
CA GLY A 375 -13.99 5.35 0.60
C GLY A 375 -15.35 5.39 1.31
N ALA A 376 -15.52 4.70 2.43
CA ALA A 376 -16.76 4.75 3.20
C ALA A 376 -17.06 6.14 3.78
N ARG A 377 -16.04 6.99 3.96
CA ARG A 377 -16.20 8.38 4.41
C ARG A 377 -16.95 9.25 3.40
N PHE A 378 -16.99 8.84 2.13
CA PHE A 378 -17.70 9.55 1.08
C PHE A 378 -19.18 9.15 1.00
N ALA A 379 -19.64 8.11 1.69
CA ALA A 379 -21.01 7.59 1.51
C ALA A 379 -22.13 8.56 1.93
N ALA A 380 -21.88 9.40 2.94
CA ALA A 380 -22.89 10.30 3.51
C ALA A 380 -22.93 11.68 2.82
N GLU A 381 -21.81 12.17 2.32
CA GLU A 381 -21.69 13.55 1.83
C GLU A 381 -21.31 13.66 0.35
N ASN A 382 -20.87 12.55 -0.26
CA ASN A 382 -20.36 12.38 -1.62
C ASN A 382 -20.41 13.62 -2.52
N PRO A 383 -19.46 14.58 -2.34
CA PRO A 383 -19.42 15.74 -3.22
C PRO A 383 -19.08 15.26 -4.64
N ASP A 384 -19.79 15.79 -5.63
CA ASP A 384 -19.57 15.54 -7.07
C ASP A 384 -20.01 14.17 -7.64
N ASN A 385 -20.90 13.43 -6.95
CA ASN A 385 -21.36 12.10 -7.40
C ASN A 385 -20.18 11.16 -7.70
N LEU A 386 -19.16 11.17 -6.85
CA LEU A 386 -17.91 10.45 -7.04
C LEU A 386 -18.07 8.95 -6.76
N ILE A 387 -17.52 8.11 -7.62
CA ILE A 387 -17.25 6.71 -7.28
C ILE A 387 -15.91 6.67 -6.56
N VAL A 388 -15.85 6.07 -5.38
CA VAL A 388 -14.60 5.91 -4.63
C VAL A 388 -14.31 4.43 -4.44
N ALA A 389 -13.10 4.00 -4.79
CA ALA A 389 -12.69 2.61 -4.67
C ALA A 389 -11.43 2.45 -3.79
N ASP A 390 -11.53 1.71 -2.69
CA ASP A 390 -10.37 1.28 -1.91
C ASP A 390 -9.78 0.01 -2.57
N VAL A 391 -8.61 0.15 -3.20
CA VAL A 391 -7.94 -0.92 -3.95
C VAL A 391 -6.65 -1.33 -3.26
N SER A 392 -6.46 -2.62 -3.00
CA SER A 392 -5.24 -3.12 -2.37
C SER A 392 -4.10 -3.32 -3.37
N ALA A 393 -2.91 -2.80 -3.04
CA ALA A 393 -1.66 -3.17 -3.74
C ALA A 393 -1.04 -4.49 -3.21
N ARG A 394 -1.90 -5.37 -2.66
CA ARG A 394 -1.56 -6.67 -2.05
C ARG A 394 -0.53 -6.61 -0.92
N GLY A 395 -0.45 -5.51 -0.18
CA GLY A 395 0.47 -5.34 0.95
C GLY A 395 1.35 -4.09 0.82
N VAL A 396 2.51 -4.10 1.49
CA VAL A 396 3.45 -2.97 1.52
C VAL A 396 4.43 -3.03 0.34
N THR A 397 3.89 -3.05 -0.88
CA THR A 397 4.65 -3.17 -2.14
C THR A 397 5.10 -1.82 -2.70
N LEU A 398 4.64 -0.71 -2.12
CA LEU A 398 4.74 0.64 -2.67
C LEU A 398 4.23 0.73 -4.14
N GLY A 399 3.28 -0.13 -4.51
CA GLY A 399 2.72 -0.24 -5.87
C GLY A 399 3.68 -0.80 -6.91
N SER A 400 4.71 -1.54 -6.49
CA SER A 400 5.71 -2.12 -7.40
C SER A 400 5.39 -3.57 -7.74
N TYR A 401 5.70 -3.99 -8.97
CA TYR A 401 5.57 -5.37 -9.47
C TYR A 401 4.17 -5.95 -9.22
N ILE A 402 4.01 -6.85 -8.25
CA ILE A 402 2.71 -7.42 -7.85
C ILE A 402 1.70 -6.33 -7.48
N GLY A 403 2.16 -5.28 -6.78
CA GLY A 403 1.29 -4.17 -6.40
C GLY A 403 0.78 -3.37 -7.59
N GLU A 404 1.59 -3.26 -8.65
CA GLU A 404 1.21 -2.63 -9.91
C GLU A 404 0.18 -3.48 -10.65
N ALA A 405 0.46 -4.77 -10.85
CA ALA A 405 -0.45 -5.69 -11.53
C ALA A 405 -1.83 -5.74 -10.85
N ALA A 406 -1.84 -5.89 -9.51
CA ALA A 406 -3.08 -5.94 -8.74
C ALA A 406 -3.90 -4.64 -8.84
N LEU A 407 -3.24 -3.48 -8.82
CA LEU A 407 -3.89 -2.19 -8.99
C LEU A 407 -4.54 -2.06 -10.38
N LEU A 408 -3.81 -2.44 -11.43
CA LEU A 408 -4.31 -2.37 -12.81
C LEU A 408 -5.44 -3.37 -13.07
N HIS A 409 -5.38 -4.58 -12.51
CA HIS A 409 -6.47 -5.56 -12.61
C HIS A 409 -7.74 -5.07 -11.93
N ALA A 410 -7.62 -4.51 -10.71
CA ALA A 410 -8.77 -3.93 -10.02
C ALA A 410 -9.34 -2.71 -10.73
N LEU A 411 -8.48 -1.85 -11.30
CA LEU A 411 -8.93 -0.72 -12.12
C LEU A 411 -9.68 -1.19 -13.38
N ALA A 412 -9.18 -2.21 -14.06
CA ALA A 412 -9.84 -2.78 -15.23
C ALA A 412 -11.21 -3.39 -14.89
N ASP A 413 -11.31 -4.12 -13.76
CA ASP A 413 -12.60 -4.66 -13.30
C ASP A 413 -13.58 -3.54 -12.89
N LEU A 414 -13.10 -2.50 -12.19
CA LEU A 414 -13.90 -1.31 -11.86
C LEU A 414 -14.47 -0.65 -13.13
N GLN A 415 -13.62 -0.38 -14.13
CA GLN A 415 -14.01 0.25 -15.40
C GLN A 415 -14.97 -0.63 -16.22
N LYS A 416 -14.87 -1.95 -16.09
CA LYS A 416 -15.79 -2.88 -16.73
C LYS A 416 -17.17 -2.90 -16.07
N ARG A 417 -17.24 -2.76 -14.74
CA ARG A 417 -18.49 -2.89 -13.98
C ARG A 417 -19.24 -1.57 -13.82
N PHE A 418 -18.54 -0.48 -13.57
CA PHE A 418 -19.16 0.80 -13.24
C PHE A 418 -19.00 1.79 -14.39
N SER A 419 -20.01 2.64 -14.56
CA SER A 419 -19.99 3.69 -15.58
C SER A 419 -19.06 4.83 -15.16
N ILE A 420 -17.81 4.73 -15.60
CA ILE A 420 -16.72 5.64 -15.20
C ILE A 420 -16.38 6.57 -16.37
N ASP A 421 -16.27 7.86 -16.07
CA ASP A 421 -15.70 8.85 -16.97
C ASP A 421 -14.18 8.61 -17.07
N ALA A 422 -13.72 8.12 -18.22
CA ALA A 422 -12.33 7.76 -18.47
C ALA A 422 -11.37 8.96 -18.37
N ASP A 423 -11.86 10.19 -18.50
CA ASP A 423 -11.04 11.41 -18.38
C ASP A 423 -11.05 11.99 -16.96
N ARG A 424 -11.78 11.36 -16.02
CA ARG A 424 -11.88 11.77 -14.61
C ARG A 424 -11.60 10.60 -13.68
N VAL A 425 -10.52 9.88 -13.95
CA VAL A 425 -9.96 8.84 -13.06
C VAL A 425 -8.80 9.43 -12.26
N TYR A 426 -8.94 9.47 -10.93
CA TYR A 426 -7.94 9.98 -9.99
C TYR A 426 -7.38 8.84 -9.15
N ILE A 427 -6.14 8.99 -8.70
CA ILE A 427 -5.48 7.99 -7.87
C ILE A 427 -4.83 8.65 -6.66
N GLY A 428 -4.87 7.99 -5.51
CA GLY A 428 -4.23 8.50 -4.31
C GLY A 428 -4.03 7.46 -3.24
N GLY A 429 -3.32 7.83 -2.18
CA GLY A 429 -3.30 7.06 -0.96
C GLY A 429 -2.47 7.72 0.13
N TYR A 430 -2.30 7.02 1.25
CA TYR A 430 -1.48 7.43 2.37
C TYR A 430 -0.30 6.46 2.57
N SER A 431 0.91 6.98 2.82
CA SER A 431 2.13 6.19 3.09
C SER A 431 2.45 5.23 1.93
N ASN A 432 2.33 3.92 2.15
CA ASN A 432 2.43 2.92 1.08
C ASN A 432 1.46 3.18 -0.08
N GLY A 433 0.22 3.57 0.24
CA GLY A 433 -0.80 3.91 -0.75
C GLY A 433 -0.41 5.12 -1.59
N ALA A 434 0.15 6.16 -0.96
CA ALA A 434 0.65 7.35 -1.64
C ALA A 434 1.79 6.99 -2.60
N SER A 435 2.70 6.12 -2.14
CA SER A 435 3.81 5.63 -2.96
C SER A 435 3.32 4.79 -4.14
N ALA A 436 2.30 3.96 -3.92
CA ALA A 436 1.68 3.17 -4.99
C ALA A 436 0.99 4.04 -6.05
N ALA A 437 0.25 5.08 -5.62
CA ALA A 437 -0.37 6.04 -6.51
C ALA A 437 0.67 6.78 -7.37
N LEU A 438 1.76 7.25 -6.75
CA LEU A 438 2.85 7.91 -7.45
C LEU A 438 3.57 6.96 -8.42
N ALA A 439 3.86 5.73 -8.00
CA ALA A 439 4.50 4.73 -8.86
C ALA A 439 3.65 4.40 -10.10
N ALA A 440 2.35 4.20 -9.92
CA ALA A 440 1.42 3.95 -11.01
C ALA A 440 1.34 5.15 -11.96
N ALA A 441 1.22 6.37 -11.44
CA ALA A 441 1.17 7.56 -12.27
C ALA A 441 2.49 7.81 -13.02
N GLN A 442 3.65 7.57 -12.40
CA GLN A 442 4.96 7.68 -13.06
C GLN A 442 5.12 6.67 -14.20
N ALA A 443 4.58 5.46 -14.04
CA ALA A 443 4.60 4.41 -15.06
C ALA A 443 3.58 4.67 -16.19
N TYR A 444 2.41 5.19 -15.82
CA TYR A 444 1.24 5.36 -16.70
C TYR A 444 0.68 6.80 -16.63
N PRO A 445 1.45 7.81 -17.06
CA PRO A 445 1.05 9.23 -16.89
C PRO A 445 -0.20 9.62 -17.70
N HIS A 446 -0.62 8.77 -18.64
CA HIS A 446 -1.77 8.93 -19.51
C HIS A 446 -3.06 8.30 -18.95
N LEU A 447 -3.03 7.66 -17.77
CA LEU A 447 -4.20 6.99 -17.19
C LEU A 447 -5.00 7.87 -16.23
N PHE A 448 -4.33 8.79 -15.52
CA PHE A 448 -4.93 9.51 -14.40
C PHE A 448 -5.08 11.01 -14.69
N ALA A 449 -6.23 11.56 -14.33
CA ALA A 449 -6.50 12.99 -14.35
C ALA A 449 -5.75 13.75 -13.25
N GLY A 450 -5.49 13.09 -12.13
CA GLY A 450 -4.68 13.65 -11.05
C GLY A 450 -4.27 12.64 -9.99
N VAL A 451 -3.26 13.02 -9.21
CA VAL A 451 -2.64 12.21 -8.16
C VAL A 451 -2.74 12.92 -6.81
N TYR A 452 -3.16 12.20 -5.78
CA TYR A 452 -3.34 12.74 -4.43
C TYR A 452 -2.60 11.87 -3.41
N ALA A 453 -1.39 12.31 -3.04
CA ALA A 453 -0.42 11.48 -2.34
C ALA A 453 -0.01 12.09 -0.99
N LEU A 454 -0.46 11.48 0.11
CA LEU A 454 -0.10 11.88 1.46
C LEU A 454 1.04 11.02 2.00
N SER A 455 2.18 11.65 2.28
CA SER A 455 3.39 11.00 2.79
C SER A 455 3.86 9.84 1.88
N GLY A 456 3.97 10.10 0.58
CA GLY A 456 4.39 9.12 -0.42
C GLY A 456 5.85 9.25 -0.84
N ARG A 457 6.47 8.13 -1.21
CA ARG A 457 7.79 8.10 -1.87
C ARG A 457 7.62 7.69 -3.32
N ALA A 458 8.44 8.25 -4.21
CA ALA A 458 8.42 7.95 -5.64
C ALA A 458 9.84 7.88 -6.20
N GLU A 459 10.00 7.29 -7.38
CA GLU A 459 11.31 7.25 -8.04
C GLU A 459 11.70 8.66 -8.48
N TYR A 460 12.73 9.24 -7.85
CA TYR A 460 13.11 10.64 -8.06
C TYR A 460 13.36 10.96 -9.54
N GLY A 461 14.04 10.06 -10.27
CA GLY A 461 14.39 10.28 -11.68
C GLY A 461 13.21 10.24 -12.67
N LYS A 462 12.01 9.84 -12.23
CA LYS A 462 10.81 9.72 -13.07
C LYS A 462 9.72 10.74 -12.76
N MET A 463 9.98 11.71 -11.88
CA MET A 463 8.99 12.75 -11.60
C MET A 463 8.62 13.58 -12.84
N ASP A 464 9.50 13.66 -13.83
CA ASP A 464 9.23 14.41 -15.07
C ASP A 464 8.08 13.80 -15.87
N ASN A 465 7.83 12.50 -15.69
CA ASN A 465 6.70 11.79 -16.31
C ASN A 465 5.35 12.38 -15.85
N LEU A 466 5.31 13.07 -14.70
CA LEU A 466 4.12 13.70 -14.13
C LEU A 466 4.02 15.19 -14.43
N SER A 467 4.87 15.74 -15.31
CA SER A 467 4.92 17.18 -15.61
C SER A 467 3.58 17.76 -16.05
N GLU A 468 2.76 16.94 -16.73
CA GLU A 468 1.45 17.32 -17.26
C GLU A 468 0.27 16.83 -16.41
N SER A 469 0.53 16.16 -15.28
CA SER A 469 -0.50 15.67 -14.36
C SER A 469 -0.64 16.61 -13.17
N ALA A 470 -1.87 16.82 -12.71
CA ALA A 470 -2.11 17.47 -11.41
C ALA A 470 -1.67 16.53 -10.29
N VAL A 471 -0.74 16.96 -9.45
CA VAL A 471 -0.18 16.14 -8.36
C VAL A 471 -0.19 16.93 -7.06
N TYR A 472 -0.92 16.43 -6.07
CA TYR A 472 -0.95 16.95 -4.71
C TYR A 472 -0.08 16.08 -3.82
N LEU A 473 1.11 16.59 -3.47
CA LEU A 473 2.02 15.99 -2.51
C LEU A 473 1.74 16.61 -1.14
N ILE A 474 1.23 15.82 -0.21
CA ILE A 474 0.88 16.28 1.14
C ILE A 474 1.86 15.67 2.13
N SER A 475 2.51 16.51 2.92
CA SER A 475 3.53 16.11 3.90
C SER A 475 3.55 17.04 5.09
N SER A 476 4.34 16.73 6.10
CA SER A 476 4.78 17.65 7.15
C SER A 476 6.30 17.76 7.12
N GLU A 477 6.85 18.79 7.76
CA GLU A 477 8.29 18.93 7.97
C GLU A 477 8.81 17.91 9.00
N ASP A 478 7.95 17.49 9.92
CA ASP A 478 8.21 16.47 10.95
C ASP A 478 7.96 15.03 10.46
N ASP A 479 7.63 14.85 9.19
CA ASP A 479 7.43 13.51 8.61
C ASP A 479 8.76 12.87 8.23
N THR A 480 8.95 11.61 8.61
CA THR A 480 10.10 10.77 8.20
C THR A 480 10.34 10.72 6.68
N TYR A 481 9.31 10.97 5.86
CA TYR A 481 9.43 11.00 4.39
C TYR A 481 9.60 12.40 3.80
N TYR A 482 9.59 13.45 4.62
CA TYR A 482 9.62 14.84 4.16
C TYR A 482 10.81 15.13 3.24
N ASP A 483 12.01 14.70 3.59
CA ASP A 483 13.20 14.91 2.76
C ASP A 483 13.08 14.28 1.37
N SER A 484 12.43 13.11 1.29
CA SER A 484 12.16 12.48 0.00
C SER A 484 11.17 13.32 -0.80
N ILE A 485 10.06 13.76 -0.18
CA ILE A 485 9.00 14.53 -0.84
C ILE A 485 9.51 15.92 -1.28
N ARG A 486 10.26 16.60 -0.42
CA ARG A 486 10.91 17.89 -0.72
C ARG A 486 11.84 17.78 -1.92
N LYS A 487 12.60 16.68 -2.05
CA LYS A 487 13.41 16.41 -3.24
C LYS A 487 12.52 16.27 -4.49
N LEU A 488 11.43 15.50 -4.44
CA LEU A 488 10.50 15.36 -5.57
C LEU A 488 9.96 16.72 -6.02
N CYS A 489 9.53 17.56 -5.06
CA CYS A 489 9.00 18.90 -5.35
C CYS A 489 10.05 19.79 -6.01
N ARG A 490 11.30 19.82 -5.50
CA ARG A 490 12.39 20.60 -6.10
C ARG A 490 12.67 20.20 -7.56
N ARG A 491 12.56 18.91 -7.89
CA ARG A 491 12.78 18.42 -9.26
C ARG A 491 11.74 18.96 -10.23
N GLN A 492 10.50 19.12 -9.78
CA GLN A 492 9.37 19.56 -10.57
C GLN A 492 8.89 20.97 -10.18
N ALA A 493 9.77 21.79 -9.60
CA ALA A 493 9.41 23.10 -9.05
C ALA A 493 8.87 24.09 -10.09
N ALA A 494 9.15 23.84 -11.38
CA ALA A 494 8.64 24.64 -12.49
C ALA A 494 7.26 24.18 -13.01
N SER A 495 6.76 23.00 -12.59
CA SER A 495 5.43 22.52 -13.00
C SER A 495 4.35 23.25 -12.19
N GLU A 496 3.46 23.95 -12.89
CA GLU A 496 2.29 24.62 -12.28
C GLU A 496 1.25 23.63 -11.75
N LYS A 497 1.32 22.36 -12.19
CA LYS A 497 0.41 21.26 -11.82
C LYS A 497 0.89 20.47 -10.59
N MET A 498 2.08 20.77 -10.06
CA MET A 498 2.64 20.12 -8.87
C MET A 498 2.39 20.99 -7.63
N HIS A 499 1.63 20.47 -6.67
CA HIS A 499 1.25 21.16 -5.45
C HIS A 499 1.84 20.46 -4.23
N LEU A 500 2.75 21.14 -3.52
CA LEU A 500 3.20 20.72 -2.19
C LEU A 500 2.33 21.36 -1.11
N VAL A 501 1.63 20.54 -0.34
CA VAL A 501 0.83 20.99 0.81
C VAL A 501 1.52 20.53 2.08
N LEU A 502 1.90 21.49 2.94
CA LEU A 502 2.53 21.21 4.22
C LEU A 502 1.51 21.27 5.35
N ALA A 503 1.12 20.10 5.85
CA ALA A 503 0.39 19.94 7.10
C ALA A 503 1.39 19.93 8.26
N LYS A 504 1.82 21.13 8.66
CA LYS A 504 2.80 21.33 9.74
C LYS A 504 2.42 20.58 11.02
N CYS A 505 3.43 20.21 11.81
CA CYS A 505 3.26 19.61 13.14
C CYS A 505 2.65 18.20 13.14
N HIS A 506 2.72 17.48 12.02
CA HIS A 506 2.32 16.08 11.94
C HIS A 506 3.53 15.19 11.66
N ASN A 507 3.77 14.17 12.48
CA ASN A 507 4.68 13.09 12.06
C ASN A 507 4.00 12.14 11.06
N HIS A 508 4.75 11.14 10.59
CA HIS A 508 4.29 10.18 9.58
C HIS A 508 2.90 9.61 9.87
N LEU A 509 2.65 9.15 11.10
CA LEU A 509 1.40 8.49 11.49
C LEU A 509 0.24 9.48 11.67
N SER A 510 0.53 10.64 12.24
CA SER A 510 -0.50 11.65 12.51
C SER A 510 -0.97 12.37 11.24
N LEU A 511 -0.19 12.35 10.16
CA LEU A 511 -0.55 12.94 8.86
C LEU A 511 -1.83 12.34 8.27
N GLN A 512 -2.17 11.09 8.60
CA GLN A 512 -3.44 10.47 8.17
C GLN A 512 -4.67 11.34 8.51
N ARG A 513 -4.56 12.24 9.51
CA ARG A 513 -5.64 13.14 9.96
C ARG A 513 -5.99 14.27 9.01
N VAL A 514 -5.17 14.55 8.01
CA VAL A 514 -5.42 15.60 7.02
C VAL A 514 -5.63 15.01 5.62
N TRP A 515 -5.67 13.68 5.53
CA TRP A 515 -5.75 12.93 4.28
C TRP A 515 -6.97 13.32 3.44
N LEU A 516 -8.20 13.30 3.97
CA LEU A 516 -9.41 13.51 3.15
C LEU A 516 -9.89 14.97 3.14
N ASP A 517 -9.01 15.93 2.91
CA ASP A 517 -9.40 17.34 2.81
C ASP A 517 -10.33 17.59 1.60
N ARG A 518 -11.56 18.05 1.86
CA ARG A 518 -12.60 18.33 0.84
C ARG A 518 -12.15 19.35 -0.17
N GLN A 519 -11.44 20.40 0.25
CA GLN A 519 -11.07 21.47 -0.64
C GLN A 519 -9.97 20.99 -1.59
N LEU A 520 -8.97 20.28 -1.07
CA LEU A 520 -7.92 19.70 -1.90
C LEU A 520 -8.47 18.62 -2.84
N ILE A 521 -9.38 17.76 -2.35
CA ILE A 521 -10.06 16.78 -3.20
C ILE A 521 -10.91 17.49 -4.25
N ALA A 522 -11.71 18.49 -3.90
CA ALA A 522 -12.52 19.24 -4.88
C ALA A 522 -11.65 19.94 -5.92
N ASN A 523 -10.47 20.45 -5.54
CA ASN A 523 -9.52 21.02 -6.49
C ASN A 523 -8.98 19.95 -7.44
N LEU A 524 -8.61 18.78 -6.92
CA LEU A 524 -8.22 17.63 -7.73
C LEU A 524 -9.33 17.21 -8.72
N LEU A 525 -10.59 17.14 -8.26
CA LEU A 525 -11.73 16.66 -9.05
C LEU A 525 -12.16 17.60 -10.20
N ARG A 526 -11.60 18.81 -10.25
CA ARG A 526 -11.77 19.76 -11.37
C ARG A 526 -10.86 19.44 -12.56
N GLU A 527 -9.80 18.70 -12.31
CA GLU A 527 -8.85 18.33 -13.34
C GLU A 527 -9.48 17.33 -14.31
N LYS A 528 -9.07 17.41 -15.58
CA LYS A 528 -9.37 16.38 -16.57
C LYS A 528 -8.07 15.83 -17.08
N ARG A 529 -8.10 14.54 -17.42
CA ARG A 529 -6.97 13.86 -18.03
C ARG A 529 -6.57 14.55 -19.32
N GLU A 530 -5.34 15.05 -19.37
CA GLU A 530 -4.76 15.62 -20.58
C GLU A 530 -4.20 14.48 -21.44
N LEU A 531 -4.90 14.13 -22.51
CA LEU A 531 -4.51 13.07 -23.44
C LEU A 531 -3.48 13.53 -24.46
N TYR A 532 -3.50 14.81 -24.82
CA TYR A 532 -2.72 15.39 -25.91
C TYR A 532 -1.89 16.60 -25.46
N PRO A 533 -1.08 16.48 -24.39
CA PRO A 533 -0.28 17.61 -23.94
C PRO A 533 0.68 18.05 -25.04
N THR A 534 0.89 19.37 -25.13
CA THR A 534 1.81 19.96 -26.11
C THR A 534 3.27 19.75 -25.73
N HIS A 535 3.55 19.47 -24.46
CA HIS A 535 4.89 19.18 -23.96
C HIS A 535 4.87 17.80 -23.28
N ILE A 536 5.85 16.96 -23.59
CA ILE A 536 6.04 15.66 -22.93
C ILE A 536 7.48 15.61 -22.45
N SER A 537 7.68 15.25 -21.17
CA SER A 537 8.96 14.78 -20.65
C SER A 537 8.76 13.41 -20.03
N TYR A 538 9.44 12.39 -20.55
CA TYR A 538 9.24 11.01 -20.11
C TYR A 538 10.55 10.24 -20.02
N CYS A 539 10.68 9.44 -18.97
CA CYS A 539 11.80 8.55 -18.73
C CYS A 539 11.30 7.18 -18.28
N THR A 540 11.86 6.12 -18.87
CA THR A 540 11.58 4.73 -18.47
C THR A 540 12.83 3.88 -18.48
N THR A 541 12.86 2.91 -17.58
CA THR A 541 13.91 1.88 -17.42
C THR A 541 13.34 0.48 -17.65
N ARG A 542 12.09 0.36 -18.13
CA ARG A 542 11.33 -0.90 -18.20
C ARG A 542 10.53 -0.97 -19.48
N ASN A 543 10.57 -2.11 -20.16
CA ASN A 543 9.72 -2.35 -21.33
C ASN A 543 8.23 -2.55 -20.96
N ARG A 544 7.90 -2.79 -19.69
CA ARG A 544 6.52 -2.73 -19.20
C ARG A 544 5.94 -1.30 -19.23
N HIS A 545 6.77 -0.26 -19.21
CA HIS A 545 6.35 1.15 -19.11
C HIS A 545 6.85 1.94 -20.33
N LEU A 546 6.11 1.91 -21.43
CA LEU A 546 6.54 2.49 -22.72
C LEU A 546 5.61 3.56 -23.28
N GLN A 547 4.48 3.84 -22.61
CA GLN A 547 3.47 4.78 -23.08
C GLN A 547 3.57 6.11 -22.34
N ALA A 548 3.78 7.20 -23.09
CA ALA A 548 3.77 8.57 -22.62
C ALA A 548 2.73 9.36 -23.42
N TYR A 549 1.53 9.54 -22.85
CA TYR A 549 0.41 10.22 -23.50
C TYR A 549 0.14 9.65 -24.91
N TRP A 550 0.31 10.43 -25.96
CA TRP A 550 0.11 10.07 -27.38
C TRP A 550 1.38 9.49 -28.06
N ILE A 551 2.45 9.23 -27.31
CA ILE A 551 3.69 8.62 -27.82
C ILE A 551 3.94 7.25 -27.16
N LYS A 552 4.07 6.20 -27.97
CA LYS A 552 4.43 4.84 -27.54
C LYS A 552 5.85 4.50 -27.97
N LEU A 553 6.75 4.27 -27.03
CA LEU A 553 8.08 3.74 -27.34
C LEU A 553 7.98 2.28 -27.80
N HIS A 554 8.79 1.88 -28.78
CA HIS A 554 8.82 0.49 -29.27
C HIS A 554 9.69 -0.44 -28.43
N GLY A 555 10.41 0.09 -27.43
CA GLY A 555 11.26 -0.66 -26.51
C GLY A 555 12.58 0.04 -26.23
N ILE A 556 13.24 -0.38 -25.16
CA ILE A 556 14.60 0.05 -24.80
C ILE A 556 15.60 -0.68 -25.71
N ARG A 557 16.54 0.09 -26.27
CA ARG A 557 17.56 -0.43 -27.19
C ARG A 557 18.60 -1.25 -26.41
N PRO A 558 19.08 -2.38 -26.96
CA PRO A 558 20.12 -3.18 -26.33
C PRO A 558 21.33 -2.36 -25.89
N GLY A 559 21.86 -2.68 -24.71
CA GLY A 559 23.02 -2.02 -24.13
C GLY A 559 22.74 -0.65 -23.50
N THR A 560 21.49 -0.14 -23.57
CA THR A 560 21.11 1.14 -22.97
C THR A 560 20.32 0.93 -21.68
N ALA A 561 20.62 1.70 -20.63
CA ALA A 561 19.98 1.53 -19.33
C ALA A 561 18.57 2.13 -19.21
N ARG A 562 18.20 3.08 -20.08
CA ARG A 562 16.92 3.81 -20.01
C ARG A 562 16.58 4.48 -21.34
N CYS A 563 15.29 4.74 -21.55
CA CYS A 563 14.80 5.67 -22.56
C CYS A 563 14.53 7.05 -21.95
N ARG A 564 14.78 8.10 -22.72
CA ARG A 564 14.31 9.47 -22.46
C ARG A 564 13.62 10.02 -23.68
N LEU A 565 12.51 10.69 -23.48
CA LEU A 565 11.66 11.29 -24.50
C LEU A 565 11.32 12.70 -24.06
N TYR A 566 11.53 13.65 -24.96
CA TYR A 566 11.00 15.00 -24.89
C TYR A 566 10.23 15.27 -26.17
N ALA A 567 9.02 15.80 -26.09
CA ALA A 567 8.25 16.18 -27.27
C ALA A 567 7.64 17.56 -27.07
N ASP A 568 7.73 18.39 -28.10
CA ASP A 568 7.12 19.71 -28.19
C ASP A 568 6.21 19.72 -29.43
N ALA A 569 4.92 19.96 -29.24
CA ALA A 569 3.87 19.88 -30.26
C ALA A 569 3.17 21.22 -30.44
N GLY A 570 3.16 21.72 -31.68
CA GLY A 570 2.38 22.89 -32.12
C GLY A 570 1.22 22.50 -33.04
N LYS A 571 0.69 23.47 -33.80
CA LYS A 571 -0.44 23.25 -34.73
C LYS A 571 -0.09 22.38 -35.95
N SER A 572 1.13 22.49 -36.46
CA SER A 572 1.56 21.77 -37.67
C SER A 572 2.93 21.11 -37.53
N ARG A 573 3.55 21.19 -36.35
CA ARG A 573 4.90 20.66 -36.12
C ARG A 573 4.98 19.88 -34.80
N ILE A 574 5.64 18.73 -34.85
CA ILE A 574 6.04 17.94 -33.68
C ILE A 574 7.56 17.81 -33.68
N ASP A 575 8.21 18.33 -32.63
CA ASP A 575 9.63 18.16 -32.37
C ASP A 575 9.84 17.12 -31.28
N ILE A 576 10.49 16.00 -31.60
CA ILE A 576 10.76 14.91 -30.67
C ILE A 576 12.26 14.77 -30.46
N ARG A 577 12.71 14.75 -29.21
CA ARG A 577 14.06 14.34 -28.80
C ARG A 577 13.94 13.03 -28.03
N VAL A 578 14.50 11.96 -28.57
CA VAL A 578 14.39 10.61 -28.01
C VAL A 578 15.73 9.90 -27.99
N TYR A 579 16.04 9.27 -26.86
CA TYR A 579 17.29 8.58 -26.60
C TYR A 579 17.03 7.20 -26.02
N GLY A 580 17.82 6.21 -26.45
CA GLY A 580 17.76 4.84 -25.90
C GLY A 580 16.59 3.99 -26.39
N ALA A 581 15.72 4.50 -27.28
CA ALA A 581 14.58 3.74 -27.80
C ALA A 581 14.91 3.03 -29.13
N THR A 582 14.34 1.85 -29.35
CA THR A 582 14.39 1.12 -30.63
C THR A 582 13.51 1.76 -31.71
N GLY A 583 12.54 2.56 -31.31
CA GLY A 583 11.52 3.15 -32.16
C GLY A 583 10.44 3.86 -31.34
N LEU A 584 9.49 4.50 -32.01
CA LEU A 584 8.30 5.07 -31.39
C LEU A 584 7.12 5.14 -32.37
N SER A 585 5.92 5.10 -31.81
CA SER A 585 4.66 5.45 -32.48
C SER A 585 4.17 6.78 -31.94
N VAL A 586 3.65 7.61 -32.83
CA VAL A 586 3.12 8.94 -32.53
C VAL A 586 1.67 8.98 -33.01
N GLU A 587 0.73 8.93 -32.06
CA GLU A 587 -0.66 9.24 -32.36
C GLU A 587 -0.78 10.74 -32.61
N ILE A 588 -1.37 11.14 -33.73
CA ILE A 588 -1.44 12.55 -34.12
C ILE A 588 -2.53 13.24 -33.30
N PRO A 589 -2.18 14.23 -32.46
CA PRO A 589 -3.16 14.98 -31.69
C PRO A 589 -4.26 15.61 -32.58
N PRO A 590 -5.52 15.64 -32.11
CA PRO A 590 -6.65 16.09 -32.90
C PRO A 590 -6.60 17.59 -33.26
N TYR A 591 -5.85 18.39 -32.51
CA TYR A 591 -5.68 19.82 -32.79
C TYR A 591 -4.68 20.14 -33.91
N MET A 592 -4.00 19.13 -34.49
CA MET A 592 -3.01 19.36 -35.53
C MET A 592 -3.58 19.42 -36.95
N GLU A 593 -3.03 20.30 -37.75
CA GLU A 593 -3.26 20.43 -39.19
C GLU A 593 -2.50 19.32 -39.94
N ARG A 594 -3.23 18.34 -40.46
CA ARG A 594 -2.65 17.11 -41.03
C ARG A 594 -1.98 17.35 -42.38
N GLU A 595 -2.49 18.28 -43.17
CA GLU A 595 -2.03 18.61 -44.52
C GLU A 595 -0.63 19.23 -44.51
N SER A 596 -0.28 19.93 -43.43
CA SER A 596 1.00 20.61 -43.24
C SER A 596 1.88 19.97 -42.16
N LEU A 597 1.50 18.78 -41.66
CA LEU A 597 2.16 18.10 -40.55
C LEU A 597 3.65 17.84 -40.83
N GLU A 598 4.50 18.37 -39.96
CA GLU A 598 5.93 18.13 -39.94
C GLU A 598 6.33 17.45 -38.63
N VAL A 599 6.96 16.27 -38.73
CA VAL A 599 7.56 15.59 -37.58
C VAL A 599 9.08 15.61 -37.69
N ARG A 600 9.74 16.11 -36.64
CA ARG A 600 11.19 16.06 -36.49
C ARG A 600 11.56 15.14 -35.33
N ILE A 601 12.51 14.24 -35.56
CA ILE A 601 13.05 13.38 -34.50
C ILE A 601 14.56 13.59 -34.42
N ASN A 602 15.05 14.00 -33.26
CA ASN A 602 16.45 14.36 -33.00
C ASN A 602 16.99 15.36 -34.05
N GLY A 603 16.17 16.36 -34.39
CA GLY A 603 16.49 17.41 -35.38
C GLY A 603 16.30 17.03 -36.85
N LYS A 604 16.09 15.74 -37.17
CA LYS A 604 15.87 15.26 -38.55
C LYS A 604 14.40 15.32 -38.92
N LYS A 605 14.06 16.05 -39.98
CA LYS A 605 12.71 16.06 -40.57
C LYS A 605 12.41 14.71 -41.22
N LEU A 606 11.23 14.15 -40.93
CA LEU A 606 10.80 12.85 -41.44
C LEU A 606 9.61 13.00 -42.41
N PRO A 607 9.47 12.11 -43.41
CA PRO A 607 8.44 12.24 -44.43
C PRO A 607 7.04 11.93 -43.89
N CYS A 608 6.19 12.95 -43.81
CA CYS A 608 4.78 12.85 -43.38
C CYS A 608 3.78 13.03 -44.53
N HIS A 609 4.23 13.41 -45.73
CA HIS A 609 3.36 13.68 -46.88
C HIS A 609 2.50 12.46 -47.26
N GLY A 610 1.24 12.71 -47.66
CA GLY A 610 0.30 11.66 -48.07
C GLY A 610 -0.19 10.75 -46.93
N PHE A 611 0.03 11.11 -45.68
CA PHE A 611 -0.47 10.36 -44.53
C PHE A 611 -1.91 10.77 -44.19
N SER A 612 -2.84 9.81 -44.23
CA SER A 612 -4.24 9.97 -43.82
C SER A 612 -4.60 9.21 -42.53
N GLY A 613 -3.65 8.49 -41.93
CA GLY A 613 -3.89 7.64 -40.75
C GLY A 613 -3.91 8.40 -39.42
N GLY A 614 -4.19 7.70 -38.31
CA GLY A 614 -4.17 8.27 -36.97
C GLY A 614 -2.80 8.24 -36.27
N VAL A 615 -1.92 7.31 -36.66
CA VAL A 615 -0.63 7.05 -35.98
C VAL A 615 0.53 6.97 -36.98
N LEU A 616 1.63 7.66 -36.69
CA LEU A 616 2.91 7.52 -37.40
C LEU A 616 3.85 6.59 -36.64
N HIS A 617 4.57 5.72 -37.36
CA HIS A 617 5.51 4.78 -36.78
C HIS A 617 6.93 5.05 -37.25
N PHE A 618 7.89 4.99 -36.31
CA PHE A 618 9.29 5.26 -36.57
C PHE A 618 10.18 4.20 -35.93
N LYS A 619 11.19 3.72 -36.66
CA LYS A 619 12.21 2.80 -36.17
C LYS A 619 13.57 3.50 -36.16
N HIS A 620 14.38 3.21 -35.15
CA HIS A 620 15.78 3.59 -35.09
C HIS A 620 16.67 2.53 -35.79
N ASP A 621 17.53 2.96 -36.70
CA ASP A 621 18.58 2.15 -37.31
C ASP A 621 19.95 2.86 -37.25
N SER A 622 20.94 2.40 -38.01
CA SER A 622 22.29 2.99 -38.04
C SER A 622 22.34 4.43 -38.56
N HIS A 623 21.30 4.88 -39.28
CA HIS A 623 21.19 6.23 -39.85
C HIS A 623 20.15 7.10 -39.10
N GLY A 624 19.79 6.68 -37.89
CA GLY A 624 18.82 7.35 -37.02
C GLY A 624 17.38 6.86 -37.22
N TYR A 625 16.41 7.73 -36.97
CA TYR A 625 15.00 7.39 -37.12
C TYR A 625 14.54 7.47 -38.57
N ARG A 626 13.72 6.51 -38.98
CA ARG A 626 12.99 6.51 -40.26
C ARG A 626 11.55 6.04 -40.09
N ARG A 627 10.67 6.51 -40.97
CA ARG A 627 9.26 6.11 -40.99
C ARG A 627 9.12 4.64 -41.44
N ILE A 628 8.18 3.93 -40.82
CA ILE A 628 7.74 2.58 -41.19
C ILE A 628 6.21 2.56 -41.31
N SER A 629 5.66 1.56 -42.00
CA SER A 629 4.23 1.45 -42.27
C SER A 629 3.41 0.94 -41.07
N ALA A 630 4.01 0.18 -40.17
CA ALA A 630 3.36 -0.40 -38.99
C ALA A 630 4.33 -0.45 -37.81
N ALA A 631 3.81 -0.43 -36.58
CA ALA A 631 4.62 -0.67 -35.39
C ALA A 631 5.29 -2.06 -35.44
N PRO A 632 6.51 -2.21 -34.90
CA PRO A 632 7.12 -3.52 -34.74
C PRO A 632 6.34 -4.35 -33.72
N LEU A 633 6.68 -5.64 -33.63
CA LEU A 633 6.20 -6.49 -32.55
C LEU A 633 6.58 -5.90 -31.18
N PRO A 634 5.75 -6.12 -30.14
CA PRO A 634 6.07 -5.68 -28.78
C PRO A 634 7.47 -6.14 -28.37
N PRO A 635 8.23 -5.29 -27.65
CA PRO A 635 9.54 -5.67 -27.18
C PRO A 635 9.44 -6.68 -26.04
N ASP A 636 10.56 -7.34 -25.74
CA ASP A 636 10.67 -8.24 -24.59
C ASP A 636 10.36 -7.48 -23.28
N THR A 637 9.27 -7.84 -22.60
CA THR A 637 8.81 -7.14 -21.39
C THR A 637 9.76 -7.33 -20.20
N ALA A 638 10.55 -8.41 -20.19
CA ALA A 638 11.48 -8.69 -19.11
C ALA A 638 12.63 -7.68 -19.03
N LEU A 639 12.93 -6.94 -20.10
CA LEU A 639 13.97 -5.92 -20.07
C LEU A 639 13.64 -4.81 -19.07
N GLY A 640 14.52 -4.64 -18.08
CA GLY A 640 14.40 -3.68 -16.99
C GLY A 640 13.79 -4.25 -15.70
N ASN A 641 13.01 -5.33 -15.80
CA ASN A 641 12.44 -6.05 -14.66
C ASN A 641 13.19 -7.35 -14.35
N GLY A 642 13.84 -7.96 -15.33
CA GLY A 642 14.66 -9.15 -15.19
C GLY A 642 13.91 -10.36 -14.62
N LEU A 643 14.57 -11.09 -13.72
CA LEU A 643 14.05 -12.29 -13.05
C LEU A 643 12.67 -12.12 -12.41
N ILE A 644 12.31 -10.90 -12.02
CA ILE A 644 11.04 -10.63 -11.33
C ILE A 644 9.93 -10.12 -12.24
N ASP A 645 10.14 -10.07 -13.56
CA ASP A 645 9.07 -9.71 -14.52
C ASP A 645 7.89 -10.70 -14.50
N VAL A 646 8.17 -11.98 -14.19
CA VAL A 646 7.15 -13.03 -14.09
C VAL A 646 6.04 -12.75 -13.07
N TYR A 647 6.30 -11.89 -12.08
CA TYR A 647 5.34 -11.52 -11.03
C TYR A 647 4.35 -10.42 -11.45
N LEU A 648 4.44 -9.91 -12.68
CA LEU A 648 3.48 -8.96 -13.26
C LEU A 648 2.41 -9.63 -14.13
N ASP A 649 2.51 -10.94 -14.33
CA ASP A 649 1.55 -11.74 -15.11
C ASP A 649 0.92 -12.81 -14.23
N PRO A 650 -0.23 -13.40 -14.65
CA PRO A 650 -0.71 -14.67 -14.11
C PRO A 650 0.43 -15.68 -13.94
N LEU A 651 0.54 -16.29 -12.77
CA LEU A 651 1.74 -17.05 -12.41
C LEU A 651 1.41 -18.36 -11.68
N CYS A 652 2.12 -19.42 -12.05
CA CYS A 652 2.21 -20.65 -11.29
C CYS A 652 3.67 -21.15 -11.21
N ALA A 653 3.95 -22.02 -10.24
CA ALA A 653 5.19 -22.77 -10.19
C ALA A 653 4.99 -24.20 -10.67
N VAL A 654 5.98 -24.74 -11.36
CA VAL A 654 6.06 -26.14 -11.77
C VAL A 654 7.33 -26.75 -11.20
N ILE A 655 7.16 -27.89 -10.53
CA ILE A 655 8.24 -28.68 -9.92
C ILE A 655 8.24 -30.11 -10.49
N PRO A 656 9.31 -30.89 -10.31
CA PRO A 656 9.38 -32.26 -10.82
C PRO A 656 8.29 -33.13 -10.21
N THR A 657 7.88 -34.17 -10.91
CA THR A 657 6.87 -35.11 -10.39
C THR A 657 7.30 -35.68 -9.04
N GLU A 658 8.55 -36.14 -8.97
CA GLU A 658 9.20 -36.63 -7.75
C GLU A 658 10.09 -35.56 -7.10
N ALA A 659 9.52 -34.38 -6.79
CA ALA A 659 10.26 -33.27 -6.20
C ALA A 659 10.72 -33.57 -4.76
N SER A 660 12.00 -33.30 -4.47
CA SER A 660 12.56 -33.34 -3.12
C SER A 660 11.95 -32.28 -2.19
N GLN A 661 12.14 -32.43 -0.88
CA GLN A 661 11.68 -31.43 0.10
C GLN A 661 12.30 -30.05 -0.15
N THR A 662 13.57 -29.99 -0.58
CA THR A 662 14.23 -28.71 -0.88
C THR A 662 13.58 -28.00 -2.05
N VAL A 663 13.25 -28.74 -3.12
CA VAL A 663 12.58 -28.16 -4.29
C VAL A 663 11.20 -27.64 -3.92
N ARG A 664 10.45 -28.40 -3.11
CA ARG A 664 9.14 -27.96 -2.60
C ARG A 664 9.26 -26.71 -1.72
N GLN A 665 10.30 -26.61 -0.89
CA GLN A 665 10.59 -25.42 -0.09
C GLN A 665 10.93 -24.21 -0.96
N ALA A 666 11.81 -24.38 -1.94
CA ALA A 666 12.16 -23.30 -2.88
C ALA A 666 10.93 -22.83 -3.68
N ALA A 667 10.07 -23.76 -4.12
CA ALA A 667 8.81 -23.43 -4.76
C ALA A 667 7.91 -22.60 -3.85
N SER A 668 7.72 -23.02 -2.59
CA SER A 668 6.92 -22.30 -1.60
C SER A 668 7.42 -20.86 -1.38
N VAL A 669 8.74 -20.66 -1.33
CA VAL A 669 9.34 -19.32 -1.21
C VAL A 669 9.08 -18.47 -2.45
N LEU A 670 9.23 -19.03 -3.64
CA LEU A 670 9.07 -18.30 -4.89
C LEU A 670 7.60 -18.02 -5.23
N THR A 671 6.66 -18.85 -4.77
CA THR A 671 5.21 -18.62 -4.92
C THR A 671 4.61 -17.74 -3.83
N ARG A 672 5.38 -17.41 -2.78
CA ARG A 672 4.98 -16.50 -1.70
C ARG A 672 6.07 -15.47 -1.44
N PRO A 673 6.37 -14.59 -2.42
CA PRO A 673 7.40 -13.60 -2.25
C PRO A 673 7.01 -12.58 -1.17
N LEU A 674 8.04 -11.99 -0.57
CA LEU A 674 7.95 -10.91 0.39
C LEU A 674 8.25 -9.57 -0.29
N SER A 675 7.91 -8.47 0.37
CA SER A 675 8.33 -7.11 0.04
C SER A 675 9.38 -6.64 1.04
N ASN A 676 10.14 -5.60 0.68
CA ASN A 676 11.06 -4.92 1.59
C ASN A 676 10.36 -3.89 2.50
N GLY A 677 9.02 -3.92 2.60
CA GLY A 677 8.25 -3.02 3.46
C GLY A 677 8.23 -3.44 4.93
N LYS A 678 7.78 -2.53 5.81
CA LYS A 678 7.68 -2.75 7.27
C LYS A 678 6.83 -3.98 7.63
N THR A 679 5.86 -4.33 6.77
CA THR A 679 5.13 -5.60 6.82
C THR A 679 5.44 -6.34 5.53
N PRO A 680 6.34 -7.35 5.55
CA PRO A 680 6.90 -7.90 4.34
C PRO A 680 5.92 -8.79 3.55
N GLN A 681 4.87 -9.30 4.17
CA GLN A 681 3.93 -10.21 3.51
C GLN A 681 3.22 -9.54 2.32
N ILE A 682 3.24 -10.20 1.17
CA ILE A 682 2.44 -9.85 -0.01
C ILE A 682 1.28 -10.84 -0.10
N ALA A 683 0.06 -10.33 -0.25
CA ALA A 683 -1.16 -11.12 -0.27
C ALA A 683 -1.41 -11.78 -1.65
N VAL A 684 -0.50 -12.67 -2.06
CA VAL A 684 -0.62 -13.52 -3.25
C VAL A 684 -0.35 -14.98 -2.90
N TRP A 685 -1.07 -15.89 -3.57
CA TRP A 685 -0.93 -17.34 -3.37
C TRP A 685 -0.84 -18.08 -4.71
N TYR A 686 0.30 -17.95 -5.39
CA TYR A 686 0.53 -18.67 -6.65
C TYR A 686 0.54 -20.18 -6.43
N LYS A 687 -0.10 -20.92 -7.34
CA LYS A 687 -0.21 -22.38 -7.25
C LYS A 687 1.13 -23.05 -7.60
N THR A 688 1.45 -24.13 -6.90
CA THR A 688 2.56 -25.03 -7.25
C THR A 688 1.99 -26.34 -7.79
N LEU A 689 2.39 -26.73 -8.99
CA LEU A 689 1.95 -27.94 -9.68
C LEU A 689 3.15 -28.88 -9.88
N SER A 690 2.94 -30.20 -9.77
CA SER A 690 3.95 -31.15 -10.23
C SER A 690 3.91 -31.28 -11.75
N ALA A 691 5.02 -31.67 -12.38
CA ALA A 691 5.10 -31.82 -13.83
C ALA A 691 4.03 -32.78 -14.39
N ALA A 692 3.68 -33.85 -13.67
CA ALA A 692 2.57 -34.75 -14.02
C ALA A 692 1.18 -34.11 -13.93
N GLN A 693 0.97 -33.10 -13.08
CA GLN A 693 -0.31 -32.42 -12.90
C GLN A 693 -0.53 -31.28 -13.91
N VAL A 694 0.54 -30.84 -14.57
CA VAL A 694 0.48 -29.68 -15.46
C VAL A 694 -0.14 -30.06 -16.80
N LEU A 695 -1.25 -29.41 -17.11
CA LEU A 695 -1.80 -29.40 -18.46
C LEU A 695 -1.06 -28.33 -19.27
N THR A 696 -0.37 -28.74 -20.35
CA THR A 696 0.43 -27.83 -21.19
C THR A 696 -0.37 -26.67 -21.79
N GLU A 697 -1.68 -26.86 -22.02
CA GLU A 697 -2.58 -25.80 -22.45
C GLU A 697 -2.68 -24.67 -21.41
N LYS A 698 -2.65 -25.01 -20.12
CA LYS A 698 -2.69 -24.02 -19.03
C LYS A 698 -1.42 -23.18 -18.93
N LEU A 699 -0.30 -23.67 -19.45
CA LEU A 699 0.99 -22.96 -19.46
C LEU A 699 1.02 -21.79 -20.46
N ARG A 700 0.00 -21.64 -21.31
CA ARG A 700 -0.11 -20.54 -22.28
C ARG A 700 -0.60 -19.23 -21.65
N PHE A 701 -1.33 -19.30 -20.54
CA PHE A 701 -2.06 -18.15 -19.99
C PHE A 701 -1.20 -17.19 -19.18
N GLY A 702 -0.01 -17.61 -18.75
CA GLY A 702 0.77 -16.87 -17.77
C GLY A 702 2.27 -17.08 -17.86
N SER A 703 2.96 -16.39 -16.98
CA SER A 703 4.36 -16.64 -16.67
C SER A 703 4.48 -17.85 -15.75
N ILE A 704 5.67 -18.46 -15.71
CA ILE A 704 5.90 -19.72 -14.99
C ILE A 704 7.19 -19.62 -14.17
N ILE A 705 7.17 -20.12 -12.94
CA ILE A 705 8.40 -20.45 -12.21
C ILE A 705 8.65 -21.94 -12.42
N LEU A 706 9.74 -22.31 -13.09
CA LEU A 706 10.09 -23.71 -13.31
C LEU A 706 11.33 -24.07 -12.49
N ILE A 707 11.20 -25.01 -11.55
CA ILE A 707 12.30 -25.39 -10.64
C ILE A 707 12.66 -26.84 -10.90
N GLY A 708 13.89 -27.09 -11.39
CA GLY A 708 14.33 -28.44 -11.75
C GLY A 708 14.94 -28.51 -13.15
N ARG A 709 15.45 -29.69 -13.49
CA ARG A 709 16.06 -30.02 -14.80
C ARG A 709 15.89 -31.52 -15.15
N GLU A 710 14.84 -32.13 -14.64
CA GLU A 710 14.52 -33.54 -14.76
C GLU A 710 14.12 -33.86 -16.20
N LYS A 711 14.26 -35.13 -16.59
CA LYS A 711 13.88 -35.60 -17.93
C LYS A 711 12.35 -35.76 -18.04
N GLU A 712 11.64 -34.64 -17.96
CA GLU A 712 10.19 -34.57 -18.20
C GLU A 712 9.89 -33.51 -19.27
N PRO A 713 8.84 -33.67 -20.10
CA PRO A 713 8.61 -32.85 -21.29
C PRO A 713 8.59 -31.33 -21.04
N VAL A 714 8.07 -30.90 -19.89
CA VAL A 714 8.00 -29.48 -19.51
C VAL A 714 9.39 -28.87 -19.30
N PHE A 715 10.32 -29.61 -18.68
CA PHE A 715 11.68 -29.15 -18.46
C PHE A 715 12.48 -29.13 -19.75
N ASP A 716 12.33 -30.16 -20.59
CA ASP A 716 13.01 -30.21 -21.89
C ASP A 716 12.60 -29.04 -22.80
N ALA A 717 11.32 -28.67 -22.81
CA ALA A 717 10.79 -27.56 -23.62
C ALA A 717 11.40 -26.20 -23.24
N VAL A 718 11.65 -25.96 -21.95
CA VAL A 718 12.29 -24.75 -21.44
C VAL A 718 13.80 -24.83 -21.59
N HIS A 719 14.41 -25.98 -21.28
CA HIS A 719 15.84 -26.19 -21.36
C HIS A 719 16.42 -25.88 -22.75
N ARG A 720 15.73 -26.30 -23.82
CA ARG A 720 16.13 -26.01 -25.22
C ARG A 720 16.15 -24.51 -25.57
N ARG A 721 15.49 -23.66 -24.78
CA ARG A 721 15.45 -22.20 -24.96
C ARG A 721 16.37 -21.44 -24.01
N CYS A 722 17.02 -22.12 -23.06
CA CYS A 722 17.96 -21.48 -22.14
C CYS A 722 19.15 -20.88 -22.91
N ARG A 723 19.43 -19.59 -22.66
CA ARG A 723 20.61 -18.91 -23.19
C ARG A 723 21.84 -19.16 -22.32
N LEU A 724 21.64 -19.33 -21.02
CA LEU A 724 22.64 -19.86 -20.11
C LEU A 724 22.31 -21.34 -19.91
N LEU A 725 23.02 -22.23 -20.61
CA LEU A 725 22.68 -23.64 -20.70
C LEU A 725 23.21 -24.41 -19.49
N PRO A 726 22.35 -24.89 -18.57
CA PRO A 726 22.80 -25.64 -17.41
C PRO A 726 23.25 -27.07 -17.79
N LEU A 727 24.43 -27.48 -17.39
CA LEU A 727 24.98 -28.83 -17.62
C LEU A 727 25.22 -29.57 -16.30
N ARG A 728 25.71 -30.82 -16.38
CA ARG A 728 25.90 -31.67 -15.19
C ARG A 728 26.93 -31.10 -14.20
N ASP A 729 28.04 -30.56 -14.70
CA ASP A 729 29.22 -30.14 -13.92
C ASP A 729 29.54 -28.64 -14.07
N GLY A 730 28.63 -27.88 -14.68
CA GLY A 730 28.82 -26.47 -14.97
C GLY A 730 27.70 -25.94 -15.87
N PHE A 731 27.96 -24.85 -16.57
CA PHE A 731 27.02 -24.30 -17.55
C PHE A 731 27.77 -23.68 -18.72
N VAL A 732 27.07 -23.49 -19.84
CA VAL A 732 27.59 -22.78 -21.01
C VAL A 732 26.88 -21.44 -21.14
N TYR A 733 27.65 -20.37 -21.31
CA TYR A 733 27.15 -19.05 -21.66
C TYR A 733 28.05 -18.42 -22.71
N ASP A 734 27.45 -17.88 -23.78
CA ASP A 734 28.19 -17.23 -24.87
C ASP A 734 29.33 -18.10 -25.43
N GLY A 735 29.04 -19.38 -25.66
CA GLY A 735 30.00 -20.38 -26.15
C GLY A 735 31.08 -20.82 -25.16
N LYS A 736 31.12 -20.25 -23.95
CA LYS A 736 32.13 -20.57 -22.93
C LYS A 736 31.56 -21.50 -21.87
N PHE A 737 32.27 -22.60 -21.61
CA PHE A 737 31.94 -23.52 -20.52
C PHE A 737 32.57 -23.04 -19.20
N VAL A 738 31.74 -22.96 -18.15
CA VAL A 738 32.15 -22.59 -16.80
C VAL A 738 31.91 -23.80 -15.89
N ARG A 739 33.00 -24.44 -15.46
CA ARG A 739 32.95 -25.57 -14.53
C ARG A 739 32.82 -25.09 -13.09
N THR A 740 31.64 -25.23 -12.51
CA THR A 740 31.35 -24.83 -11.12
C THR A 740 30.07 -25.49 -10.62
N PRO A 741 29.93 -25.72 -9.30
CA PRO A 741 28.61 -25.84 -8.67
C PRO A 741 27.77 -24.59 -8.98
N TYR A 742 26.47 -24.75 -9.20
CA TYR A 742 25.57 -23.65 -9.49
C TYR A 742 24.16 -23.83 -8.94
N CYS A 743 23.53 -22.71 -8.61
CA CYS A 743 22.10 -22.47 -8.70
C CYS A 743 21.89 -21.30 -9.66
N ILE A 744 21.25 -21.53 -10.79
CA ILE A 744 20.98 -20.55 -11.85
C ILE A 744 19.51 -20.18 -11.79
N MET A 745 19.22 -18.88 -11.78
CA MET A 745 17.91 -18.31 -12.05
C MET A 745 18.01 -17.52 -13.36
N GLN A 746 17.17 -17.81 -14.36
CA GLN A 746 17.19 -17.05 -15.62
C GLN A 746 15.79 -16.92 -16.24
N ILE A 747 15.57 -15.83 -16.96
CA ILE A 747 14.36 -15.60 -17.75
C ILE A 747 14.48 -16.29 -19.09
N VAL A 748 13.57 -17.22 -19.37
CA VAL A 748 13.45 -17.91 -20.66
C VAL A 748 12.13 -17.52 -21.29
N GLN A 749 12.10 -17.31 -22.60
CA GLN A 749 10.83 -17.09 -23.31
C GLN A 749 9.92 -18.31 -23.14
N ASN A 750 8.66 -18.09 -22.76
CA ASN A 750 7.73 -19.19 -22.50
C ASN A 750 7.51 -20.01 -23.80
N PRO A 751 7.79 -21.34 -23.76
CA PRO A 751 7.61 -22.25 -24.89
C PRO A 751 6.24 -22.26 -25.55
N TRP A 752 5.22 -22.01 -24.75
CA TRP A 752 3.82 -22.14 -25.10
C TRP A 752 3.17 -20.77 -25.38
N ASN A 753 3.78 -19.68 -24.91
CA ASN A 753 3.36 -18.31 -25.21
C ASN A 753 4.59 -17.36 -25.29
N PRO A 754 5.05 -16.98 -26.49
CA PRO A 754 6.22 -16.11 -26.66
C PRO A 754 6.13 -14.71 -26.04
N GLU A 755 4.93 -14.26 -25.66
CA GLU A 755 4.70 -12.96 -24.98
C GLU A 755 4.90 -13.03 -23.45
N LYS A 756 5.10 -14.24 -22.90
CA LYS A 756 5.29 -14.50 -21.47
C LYS A 756 6.65 -15.12 -21.20
N HIS A 757 7.00 -15.23 -19.92
CA HIS A 757 8.32 -15.68 -19.49
C HIS A 757 8.27 -16.83 -18.50
N VAL A 758 9.33 -17.63 -18.51
CA VAL A 758 9.62 -18.65 -17.52
C VAL A 758 10.80 -18.18 -16.69
N LEU A 759 10.63 -18.05 -15.37
CA LEU A 759 11.74 -18.00 -14.44
C LEU A 759 12.24 -19.43 -14.22
N SER A 760 13.28 -19.81 -14.95
CA SER A 760 13.92 -21.11 -14.84
C SER A 760 14.94 -21.13 -13.70
N VAL A 761 14.70 -21.96 -12.69
CA VAL A 761 15.57 -22.18 -11.53
C VAL A 761 16.18 -23.57 -11.62
N THR A 762 17.46 -23.65 -11.98
CA THR A 762 18.19 -24.91 -12.19
C THR A 762 19.40 -25.00 -11.28
N TYR A 763 19.82 -26.22 -10.95
CA TYR A 763 20.92 -26.48 -10.04
C TYR A 763 21.58 -27.82 -10.36
N ASN A 764 22.88 -27.94 -10.07
CA ASN A 764 23.60 -29.22 -10.10
C ASN A 764 23.96 -29.75 -8.70
N ASP A 765 23.79 -28.93 -7.66
CA ASP A 765 23.88 -29.30 -6.25
C ASP A 765 22.69 -28.72 -5.49
N GLU A 766 21.83 -29.58 -4.97
CA GLU A 766 20.62 -29.21 -4.22
C GLU A 766 20.94 -28.41 -2.94
N ARG A 767 22.14 -28.54 -2.38
CA ARG A 767 22.60 -27.72 -1.25
C ARG A 767 22.65 -26.24 -1.63
N LEU A 768 22.84 -25.91 -2.90
CA LEU A 768 22.86 -24.53 -3.37
C LEU A 768 21.47 -23.90 -3.43
N LEU A 769 20.41 -24.68 -3.68
CA LEU A 769 19.03 -24.19 -3.50
C LEU A 769 18.77 -23.78 -2.05
N ARG A 770 19.29 -24.53 -1.06
CA ARG A 770 19.12 -24.19 0.36
C ARG A 770 19.98 -23.02 0.82
N ARG A 771 21.01 -22.64 0.05
CA ARG A 771 21.96 -21.58 0.40
C ARG A 771 21.74 -20.28 -0.37
N ASN A 772 21.20 -20.36 -1.59
CA ASN A 772 20.83 -19.20 -2.39
C ASN A 772 19.77 -18.37 -1.65
N LEU A 773 20.01 -17.06 -1.55
CA LEU A 773 19.17 -16.12 -0.83
C LEU A 773 17.75 -16.11 -1.40
N PHE A 774 17.62 -16.05 -2.73
CA PHE A 774 16.34 -15.83 -3.40
C PHE A 774 15.44 -17.08 -3.43
N THR A 775 15.99 -18.28 -3.23
CA THR A 775 15.23 -19.53 -3.06
C THR A 775 14.92 -19.84 -1.58
N ARG A 776 15.49 -19.08 -0.64
CA ARG A 776 15.17 -19.14 0.81
C ARG A 776 14.25 -18.01 1.26
N SER A 777 14.38 -16.84 0.65
CA SER A 777 13.63 -15.63 0.93
C SER A 777 13.59 -14.76 -0.31
N MET A 778 12.57 -14.91 -1.15
CA MET A 778 12.35 -14.05 -2.30
C MET A 778 11.74 -12.73 -1.83
N THR A 779 12.56 -11.69 -1.67
CA THR A 779 12.10 -10.34 -1.33
C THR A 779 12.12 -9.45 -2.58
N LEU A 780 10.95 -9.04 -3.03
CA LEU A 780 10.80 -8.11 -4.16
C LEU A 780 11.17 -6.70 -3.72
N PRO A 781 12.01 -5.98 -4.50
CA PRO A 781 12.31 -4.59 -4.26
C PRO A 781 11.11 -3.70 -4.61
N SER A 782 11.23 -2.41 -4.33
CA SER A 782 10.29 -1.41 -4.81
C SER A 782 10.90 -0.55 -5.92
N TYR A 783 10.08 0.03 -6.79
CA TYR A 783 10.51 0.96 -7.84
C TYR A 783 11.17 2.21 -7.28
N PHE A 784 10.86 2.59 -6.04
CA PHE A 784 11.54 3.66 -5.34
C PHE A 784 13.08 3.47 -5.31
N GLY A 785 13.55 2.22 -5.18
CA GLY A 785 14.98 1.88 -5.21
C GLY A 785 15.60 1.78 -6.61
N GLY A 786 14.81 1.93 -7.68
CA GLY A 786 15.28 1.83 -9.06
C GLY A 786 15.49 0.38 -9.54
N VAL A 787 16.62 0.11 -10.18
CA VAL A 787 16.99 -1.20 -10.73
C VAL A 787 17.82 -1.96 -9.70
N HIS A 788 17.32 -3.10 -9.25
CA HIS A 788 17.96 -3.99 -8.29
C HIS A 788 19.06 -4.83 -8.96
N PRO A 789 20.30 -4.82 -8.44
CA PRO A 789 21.46 -5.41 -9.11
C PRO A 789 21.35 -6.93 -9.30
N TYR A 790 20.65 -7.64 -8.43
CA TYR A 790 20.50 -9.10 -8.51
C TYR A 790 19.25 -9.57 -9.27
N LEU A 791 18.18 -8.76 -9.27
CA LEU A 791 16.84 -9.24 -9.66
C LEU A 791 16.33 -8.63 -10.95
N ASN A 792 16.83 -7.45 -11.34
CA ASN A 792 16.40 -6.78 -12.57
C ASN A 792 17.30 -7.07 -13.79
N GLY A 793 18.12 -8.12 -13.71
CA GLY A 793 18.82 -8.72 -14.86
C GLY A 793 18.15 -10.00 -15.36
N VAL A 794 18.48 -10.45 -16.56
CA VAL A 794 17.90 -11.66 -17.18
C VAL A 794 18.43 -12.98 -16.60
N ALA A 795 19.59 -12.99 -15.95
CA ALA A 795 20.11 -14.18 -15.29
C ALA A 795 20.95 -13.87 -14.04
N LEU A 796 20.91 -14.80 -13.08
CA LEU A 796 21.68 -14.78 -11.84
C LEU A 796 22.22 -16.20 -11.56
N VAL A 797 23.50 -16.30 -11.28
CA VAL A 797 24.20 -17.56 -10.94
C VAL A 797 24.77 -17.45 -9.54
N PHE A 798 24.44 -18.40 -8.67
CA PHE A 798 25.06 -18.58 -7.37
C PHE A 798 25.99 -19.79 -7.40
N ASP A 799 27.31 -19.58 -7.22
CA ASP A 799 28.33 -20.64 -7.28
C ASP A 799 28.53 -21.37 -5.93
N GLY A 800 27.75 -21.00 -4.90
CA GLY A 800 27.93 -21.43 -3.52
C GLY A 800 28.75 -20.48 -2.65
N LYS A 801 29.32 -19.42 -3.21
CA LYS A 801 30.03 -18.36 -2.48
C LYS A 801 29.66 -16.96 -2.97
N ARG A 802 29.53 -16.79 -4.27
CA ARG A 802 29.35 -15.50 -4.97
C ARG A 802 28.14 -15.54 -5.89
N TYR A 803 27.68 -14.35 -6.24
CA TYR A 803 26.63 -14.14 -7.24
C TYR A 803 27.22 -13.53 -8.49
N PHE A 804 26.78 -14.02 -9.64
CA PHE A 804 27.11 -13.48 -10.95
C PHE A 804 25.83 -13.13 -11.69
N GLY A 805 25.77 -11.95 -12.30
CA GLY A 805 24.59 -11.44 -13.00
C GLY A 805 24.84 -11.24 -14.49
N ILE A 806 23.78 -11.38 -15.26
CA ILE A 806 23.68 -10.91 -16.65
C ILE A 806 22.50 -9.96 -16.71
N ARG A 807 22.74 -8.72 -17.11
CA ARG A 807 21.69 -7.70 -17.22
C ARG A 807 20.82 -7.96 -18.45
N GLU A 808 21.44 -8.10 -19.62
CA GLU A 808 20.79 -8.44 -20.89
C GLU A 808 21.50 -9.62 -21.54
N TYR A 809 20.79 -10.50 -22.26
CA TYR A 809 21.47 -11.59 -22.96
C TYR A 809 22.42 -11.04 -24.03
N GLY A 810 23.70 -11.43 -23.95
CA GLY A 810 24.80 -10.84 -24.73
C GLY A 810 25.75 -9.99 -23.89
N ASP A 811 25.30 -9.51 -22.71
CA ASP A 811 26.19 -8.87 -21.74
C ASP A 811 27.11 -9.92 -21.08
N PRO A 812 28.34 -9.56 -20.67
CA PRO A 812 29.22 -10.49 -19.96
C PRO A 812 28.61 -10.95 -18.63
N LEU A 813 28.92 -12.18 -18.22
CA LEU A 813 28.62 -12.68 -16.88
C LEU A 813 29.56 -12.02 -15.87
N LEU A 814 29.03 -11.15 -15.03
CA LEU A 814 29.82 -10.34 -14.09
C LEU A 814 29.52 -10.70 -12.63
N GLU A 815 30.55 -10.73 -11.80
CA GLU A 815 30.38 -10.87 -10.35
C GLU A 815 29.65 -9.64 -9.79
N ILE A 816 28.56 -9.87 -9.05
CA ILE A 816 27.84 -8.82 -8.33
C ILE A 816 28.50 -8.66 -6.96
N ARG A 817 29.34 -7.63 -6.83
CA ARG A 817 29.90 -7.23 -5.54
C ARG A 817 28.83 -6.46 -4.77
N ALA A 818 28.50 -6.94 -3.57
CA ALA A 818 27.62 -6.19 -2.67
C ALA A 818 28.25 -4.82 -2.41
N ALA A 819 27.45 -3.76 -2.58
CA ALA A 819 27.85 -2.38 -2.32
C ALA A 819 27.87 -2.09 -0.82
#